data_AF-A0A511HHS8-F1
#
_entry.id   AF-A0A511HHS8-F1
#
_cell.length_a   1.000
_cell.length_b   1.000
_cell.length_c   1.000
_cell.angle_alpha   90.00
_cell.angle_beta   90.00
_cell.angle_gamma   90.00
#
_symmetry.space_group_name_H-M   'P 1'
#
loop_
_entity.id
_entity.type
_entity.pdbx_description
1 polymer ?
#
loop_
_entity_poly.entity_id
_entity_poly.type
_entity_poly.pdbx_seq_one_letter_code
_entity_poly.pdbx_strand_id
1 'polypeptide(L)'
;MVALFMLGTRAHAQDAGTPEDGGAAWAERELQRTDAGWAVETEAPLSEDAGVPEPAFTPPAMVQDSPAPYPPGLASDGVAGVVKLELLIDDAGEVESATLMEGLHPLLDRAALHAAPSLRFAPATLDGLPVAVRIFFEYRFEAPAPAMSEGATPAAPITLKGLVRAKGNRRPLVGATLVSDAHPDAPVQADVDGRFEARWPAGVHAVRITAPGHKPGVFREGLKANEALEVVYGLEPLIINPYETVVRGDRERTEVSRVTLHDAELREVPGTMGDPFRVVMLLPGVGSMVSGVAYPVVRGSQPAATGYFLDGIRVPILFHLFLGPAVIHPDFIDAIDFYPGSPPPRYGRLMGGAIDGRLSRPRDDGVHGSAYADLINAGFFIETPFKDTGTNVSLAGRYSYTPWLIALAANQLQSPPPPGRENPKVVLDFWDYQGRVEQRLGEGTLRLFAFGSSDTFGSEAQDAWGDTAMQSIIFHRVDLRHRHPVGPGELEVGGTWGLDRFAIVSRSPPGEATEVHIDQGHWSARLGYSATLSPSATLRAGADVEHKRAIVELLQQDGGSDADVEVAPVALGTFMGAWTELVWQPHEKWAVVPGLRVDNYHLSPGIDRRALEPRLTVRHKVSEALTLKGGAGLFHQPPTTLISLPVVDVGSLLLGLQQGVQLSVGAEWKAWRGLEVGLDVYLNPMLRTLELTPFADEGMVDDDTPDTGTPPPAGLRRGMQLGDGGGIPDRSDFDFPDFRGSGMAYGMEFLLRHPLGDNWFGWLSYSLQRSTRRTRFHRYDAEGHRVGEAEADLPFAFDQTHILNLVLSYKFANNVTLGGVLHFNTGRPEYGTLGTQTHRPGEDASGRPAWVKADRDRVDRLPAFLRFDVRLSKSWVYDTFSLEAYLDMLNVTLRRETLGFEYEGGNGFPLRKDAVGLPIALPILGVKGRY
;
A
#
# COMPACT_ATOMS: atom_id res chain seq x y z
N MET A 1 -35.48 18.23 -1.82
CA MET A 1 -36.72 17.66 -2.39
C MET A 1 -36.33 16.33 -3.03
N VAL A 2 -36.47 15.24 -2.27
CA VAL A 2 -35.96 13.90 -2.59
C VAL A 2 -37.18 12.98 -2.65
N ALA A 3 -37.44 12.39 -3.81
CA ALA A 3 -38.51 11.41 -3.99
C ALA A 3 -37.89 10.01 -4.03
N LEU A 4 -38.08 9.28 -2.94
CA LEU A 4 -37.68 7.90 -2.72
C LEU A 4 -38.78 6.99 -3.27
N PHE A 5 -38.49 6.16 -4.28
CA PHE A 5 -39.41 5.11 -4.73
C PHE A 5 -39.09 3.80 -3.99
N MET A 6 -39.96 3.45 -3.04
CA MET A 6 -40.07 2.13 -2.42
C MET A 6 -41.03 1.29 -3.26
N LEU A 7 -40.56 0.17 -3.81
CA LEU A 7 -41.42 -0.89 -4.35
C LEU A 7 -41.40 -2.06 -3.36
N GLY A 8 -42.51 -2.21 -2.63
CA GLY A 8 -42.79 -3.39 -1.83
C GLY A 8 -43.60 -4.40 -2.64
N THR A 9 -43.18 -5.65 -2.63
CA THR A 9 -44.00 -6.79 -3.03
C THR A 9 -44.03 -7.81 -1.90
N ARG A 10 -45.23 -8.01 -1.33
CA ARG A 10 -45.58 -9.14 -0.47
C ARG A 10 -45.90 -10.35 -1.33
N ALA A 11 -45.49 -11.54 -0.89
CA ALA A 11 -46.13 -12.79 -1.26
C ALA A 11 -46.28 -13.68 -0.01
N HIS A 12 -47.51 -14.14 0.23
CA HIS A 12 -47.90 -15.18 1.17
C HIS A 12 -48.30 -16.42 0.36
N ALA A 13 -47.88 -17.62 0.78
CA ALA A 13 -48.57 -18.92 0.68
C ALA A 13 -47.59 -20.00 1.19
N GLN A 14 -47.82 -20.64 2.35
CA GLN A 14 -48.66 -21.83 2.62
C GLN A 14 -47.84 -23.13 2.69
N ASP A 15 -47.98 -23.81 3.84
CA ASP A 15 -47.56 -25.19 4.12
C ASP A 15 -48.08 -26.19 3.07
N ALA A 16 -47.23 -27.12 2.65
CA ALA A 16 -47.59 -28.50 2.34
C ALA A 16 -46.36 -29.40 2.15
N GLY A 17 -46.27 -30.48 2.95
CA GLY A 17 -45.87 -31.82 2.49
C GLY A 17 -44.38 -32.18 2.51
N THR A 18 -44.02 -33.08 3.44
CA THR A 18 -42.88 -33.99 3.31
C THR A 18 -43.09 -34.98 2.15
N PRO A 19 -42.00 -35.40 1.49
CA PRO A 19 -41.72 -36.82 1.39
C PRO A 19 -40.24 -37.19 1.61
N GLU A 20 -40.05 -38.44 2.02
CA GLU A 20 -38.80 -39.12 2.38
C GLU A 20 -37.82 -39.36 1.21
N ASP A 21 -36.55 -39.41 1.60
CA ASP A 21 -35.39 -40.15 1.10
C ASP A 21 -35.09 -40.28 -0.41
N GLY A 22 -33.96 -39.67 -0.76
CA GLY A 22 -33.17 -39.95 -1.95
C GLY A 22 -31.79 -39.31 -1.79
N GLY A 23 -30.88 -40.01 -1.08
CA GLY A 23 -29.53 -39.54 -0.79
C GLY A 23 -28.72 -39.22 -2.06
N ALA A 24 -28.55 -37.93 -2.31
CA ALA A 24 -27.49 -37.37 -3.11
C ALA A 24 -26.72 -36.41 -2.20
N ALA A 25 -25.48 -36.76 -1.87
CA ALA A 25 -24.59 -35.90 -1.11
C ALA A 25 -24.32 -34.63 -1.92
N TRP A 26 -24.90 -33.52 -1.51
CA TRP A 26 -24.51 -32.20 -1.97
C TRP A 26 -23.14 -31.92 -1.34
N ALA A 27 -22.08 -32.05 -2.12
CA ALA A 27 -20.80 -31.47 -1.74
C ALA A 27 -20.95 -29.94 -1.86
N GLU A 28 -21.07 -29.25 -0.74
CA GLU A 28 -20.80 -27.81 -0.67
C GLU A 28 -19.37 -27.59 -1.13
N ARG A 29 -19.19 -27.20 -2.40
CA ARG A 29 -17.93 -26.67 -2.89
C ARG A 29 -17.84 -25.22 -2.47
N GLU A 30 -17.02 -24.95 -1.46
CA GLU A 30 -16.75 -23.60 -1.01
C GLU A 30 -15.97 -22.86 -2.10
N LEU A 31 -16.66 -21.94 -2.78
CA LEU A 31 -16.04 -21.00 -3.71
C LEU A 31 -15.20 -20.01 -2.87
N GLN A 32 -13.87 -20.05 -3.01
CA GLN A 32 -12.99 -19.10 -2.35
C GLN A 32 -12.54 -17.97 -3.30
N ARG A 33 -12.45 -16.75 -2.74
CA ARG A 33 -12.15 -15.49 -3.43
C ARG A 33 -10.63 -15.31 -3.60
N THR A 34 -10.16 -15.29 -4.85
CA THR A 34 -8.77 -14.94 -5.19
C THR A 34 -8.65 -13.51 -5.73
N ASP A 35 -7.42 -13.00 -5.83
CA ASP A 35 -7.10 -11.67 -6.39
C ASP A 35 -7.49 -11.51 -7.89
N ALA A 36 -7.92 -12.57 -8.56
CA ALA A 36 -8.37 -12.56 -9.97
C ALA A 36 -9.84 -13.00 -10.16
N GLY A 37 -10.63 -13.00 -9.09
CA GLY A 37 -12.01 -13.46 -9.07
C GLY A 37 -12.16 -14.89 -8.54
N TRP A 38 -13.30 -15.49 -8.84
CA TRP A 38 -13.69 -16.85 -8.42
C TRP A 38 -12.95 -17.92 -9.24
N ALA A 39 -12.36 -18.90 -8.57
CA ALA A 39 -11.81 -20.09 -9.20
C ALA A 39 -12.49 -21.33 -8.60
N VAL A 40 -12.88 -22.28 -9.46
CA VAL A 40 -13.31 -23.60 -9.03
C VAL A 40 -12.06 -24.46 -8.94
N GLU A 41 -11.64 -24.82 -7.73
CA GLU A 41 -10.59 -25.82 -7.56
C GLU A 41 -11.11 -27.16 -8.11
N THR A 42 -10.34 -27.73 -9.03
CA THR A 42 -10.41 -29.17 -9.27
C THR A 42 -9.33 -29.74 -8.36
N GLU A 43 -9.73 -30.43 -7.29
CA GLU A 43 -8.82 -31.28 -6.54
C GLU A 43 -8.22 -32.30 -7.52
N ALA A 44 -7.03 -32.01 -8.02
CA ALA A 44 -6.08 -33.05 -8.36
C ALA A 44 -5.48 -33.51 -7.02
N PRO A 45 -5.47 -34.82 -6.72
CA PRO A 45 -4.81 -35.30 -5.51
C PRO A 45 -3.36 -34.83 -5.55
N LEU A 46 -2.97 -34.10 -4.51
CA LEU A 46 -1.59 -33.73 -4.24
C LEU A 46 -0.77 -35.03 -4.25
N SER A 47 0.12 -35.17 -5.24
CA SER A 47 1.22 -36.13 -5.12
C SER A 47 2.07 -35.63 -3.97
N GLU A 48 2.03 -36.36 -2.85
CA GLU A 48 2.93 -36.16 -1.73
C GLU A 48 4.37 -36.15 -2.24
N ASP A 49 5.05 -35.07 -1.91
CA ASP A 49 6.49 -34.94 -1.99
C ASP A 49 7.10 -36.12 -1.25
N ALA A 50 7.99 -36.85 -1.92
CA ALA A 50 8.66 -38.02 -1.37
C ALA A 50 9.65 -37.58 -0.29
N GLY A 51 9.11 -37.29 0.89
CA GLY A 51 9.85 -37.25 2.14
C GLY A 51 10.53 -38.60 2.32
N VAL A 52 11.83 -38.56 2.62
CA VAL A 52 12.56 -39.72 3.12
C VAL A 52 11.72 -40.29 4.28
N PRO A 53 11.27 -41.56 4.24
CA PRO A 53 10.42 -42.08 5.30
C PRO A 53 11.23 -42.04 6.60
N GLU A 54 10.76 -41.29 7.58
CA GLU A 54 11.20 -41.49 8.95
C GLU A 54 10.79 -42.90 9.38
N PRO A 55 11.66 -43.65 10.06
CA PRO A 55 11.40 -45.04 10.39
C PRO A 55 10.12 -45.15 11.25
N ALA A 56 9.19 -46.00 10.82
CA ALA A 56 7.88 -46.16 11.45
C ALA A 56 8.00 -47.07 12.68
N PHE A 57 8.14 -46.46 13.86
CA PHE A 57 8.12 -47.17 15.13
C PHE A 57 6.67 -47.45 15.58
N THR A 58 6.32 -48.71 15.78
CA THR A 58 5.06 -49.13 16.42
C THR A 58 5.36 -49.57 17.85
N PRO A 59 4.76 -48.94 18.88
CA PRO A 59 5.01 -49.29 20.27
C PRO A 59 4.45 -50.67 20.64
N PRO A 60 4.97 -51.33 21.69
CA PRO A 60 4.45 -52.60 22.16
C PRO A 60 3.05 -52.42 22.76
N ALA A 61 2.15 -53.37 22.52
CA ALA A 61 0.78 -53.35 23.05
C ALA A 61 0.57 -54.55 23.99
N MET A 62 0.00 -54.36 25.18
CA MET A 62 -0.15 -55.47 26.13
C MET A 62 -1.18 -56.48 25.64
N VAL A 63 -0.81 -57.77 25.66
CA VAL A 63 -1.66 -58.90 25.22
C VAL A 63 -2.09 -59.75 26.41
N GLN A 64 -1.26 -59.84 27.45
CA GLN A 64 -1.60 -60.53 28.68
C GLN A 64 -1.22 -59.69 29.89
N ASP A 65 -2.23 -59.43 30.73
CA ASP A 65 -2.07 -58.78 32.02
C ASP A 65 -1.59 -59.78 33.10
N SER A 66 -0.92 -59.26 34.13
CA SER A 66 -0.41 -60.00 35.28
C SER A 66 -0.65 -59.16 36.54
N PRO A 67 -1.84 -59.25 37.16
CA PRO A 67 -2.18 -58.41 38.30
C PRO A 67 -1.35 -58.78 39.54
N ALA A 68 -0.78 -57.78 40.20
CA ALA A 68 -0.05 -57.95 41.45
C ALA A 68 -1.02 -58.04 42.64
N PRO A 69 -1.04 -59.12 43.43
CA PRO A 69 -1.95 -59.24 44.56
C PRO A 69 -1.58 -58.26 45.68
N TYR A 70 -2.58 -57.58 46.24
CA TYR A 70 -2.40 -56.72 47.40
C TYR A 70 -2.04 -57.56 48.64
N PRO A 71 -0.89 -57.33 49.33
CA PRO A 71 -0.46 -58.11 50.48
C PRO A 71 -1.46 -58.00 51.66
N PRO A 72 -1.95 -59.12 52.22
CA PRO A 72 -2.95 -59.10 53.30
C PRO A 72 -2.51 -58.33 54.55
N GLY A 73 -1.19 -58.32 54.84
CA GLY A 73 -0.62 -57.61 55.97
C GLY A 73 -0.65 -56.07 55.86
N LEU A 74 -1.01 -55.52 54.70
CA LEU A 74 -1.15 -54.08 54.47
C LEU A 74 -2.61 -53.61 54.40
N ALA A 75 -3.57 -54.52 54.58
CA ALA A 75 -4.99 -54.19 54.46
C ALA A 75 -5.47 -53.25 55.59
N SER A 76 -4.87 -53.34 56.78
CA SER A 76 -5.15 -52.43 57.91
C SER A 76 -4.53 -51.05 57.76
N ASP A 77 -3.47 -50.93 56.96
CA ASP A 77 -2.61 -49.74 56.92
C ASP A 77 -3.01 -48.78 55.78
N GLY A 78 -3.95 -49.20 54.92
CA GLY A 78 -4.55 -48.34 53.90
C GLY A 78 -3.59 -47.86 52.81
N VAL A 79 -2.46 -48.55 52.63
CA VAL A 79 -1.38 -48.11 51.73
C VAL A 79 -1.79 -48.29 50.27
N ALA A 80 -2.18 -47.19 49.62
CA ALA A 80 -2.53 -47.14 48.20
C ALA A 80 -1.59 -46.20 47.44
N GLY A 81 -1.37 -46.47 46.15
CA GLY A 81 -0.47 -45.69 45.32
C GLY A 81 0.05 -46.47 44.12
N VAL A 82 1.08 -45.94 43.47
CA VAL A 82 1.65 -46.51 42.25
C VAL A 82 3.07 -47.03 42.53
N VAL A 83 3.34 -48.26 42.10
CA VAL A 83 4.71 -48.78 41.97
C VAL A 83 5.10 -48.69 40.50
N LYS A 84 6.18 -47.96 40.19
CA LYS A 84 6.66 -47.76 38.82
C LYS A 84 7.86 -48.65 38.54
N LEU A 85 7.76 -49.43 37.47
CA LEU A 85 8.80 -50.33 36.99
C LEU A 85 9.30 -49.86 35.61
N GLU A 86 10.59 -50.04 35.33
CA GLU A 86 11.12 -50.08 33.96
C GLU A 86 11.11 -51.55 33.51
N LEU A 87 10.43 -51.85 32.41
CA LEU A 87 10.41 -53.18 31.80
C LEU A 87 11.27 -53.18 30.54
N LEU A 88 12.14 -54.18 30.39
CA LEU A 88 12.76 -54.51 29.10
C LEU A 88 11.90 -55.60 28.43
N ILE A 89 11.27 -55.25 27.31
CA ILE A 89 10.49 -56.17 26.49
C ILE A 89 11.38 -56.60 25.32
N ASP A 90 11.52 -57.90 25.09
CA ASP A 90 12.32 -58.44 24.00
C ASP A 90 11.58 -58.39 22.63
N ASP A 91 12.24 -58.88 21.59
CA ASP A 91 11.70 -58.93 20.21
C ASP A 91 10.57 -59.98 20.03
N ALA A 92 10.32 -60.83 21.03
CA ALA A 92 9.19 -61.74 21.11
C ALA A 92 8.01 -61.16 21.91
N GLY A 93 8.16 -60.00 22.55
CA GLY A 93 7.14 -59.38 23.38
C GLY A 93 7.09 -59.91 24.82
N GLU A 94 8.12 -60.65 25.25
CA GLU A 94 8.27 -61.12 26.64
C GLU A 94 9.05 -60.10 27.49
N VAL A 95 8.73 -60.02 28.78
CA VAL A 95 9.45 -59.16 29.73
C VAL A 95 10.74 -59.85 30.16
N GLU A 96 11.88 -59.43 29.62
CA GLU A 96 13.21 -59.95 29.94
C GLU A 96 13.69 -59.50 31.33
N SER A 97 13.38 -58.26 31.71
CA SER A 97 13.71 -57.74 33.04
C SER A 97 12.72 -56.67 33.51
N ALA A 98 12.54 -56.57 34.83
CA ALA A 98 11.73 -55.56 35.49
C ALA A 98 12.53 -54.91 36.63
N THR A 99 12.77 -53.60 36.52
CA THR A 99 13.57 -52.83 37.50
C THR A 99 12.68 -51.85 38.24
N LEU A 100 12.76 -51.82 39.57
CA LEU A 100 12.02 -50.86 40.39
C LEU A 100 12.58 -49.45 40.18
N MET A 101 11.75 -48.54 39.67
CA MET A 101 12.10 -47.14 39.48
C MET A 101 11.63 -46.29 40.66
N GLU A 102 10.37 -46.47 41.06
CA GLU A 102 9.75 -45.77 42.17
C GLU A 102 8.93 -46.76 42.98
N GLY A 103 9.35 -46.97 44.23
CA GLY A 103 8.69 -47.86 45.18
C GLY A 103 7.68 -47.10 46.04
N LEU A 104 6.61 -47.79 46.41
CA LEU A 104 5.56 -47.29 47.29
C LEU A 104 5.71 -47.86 48.70
N HIS A 105 5.91 -49.17 48.81
CA HIS A 105 6.09 -49.87 50.07
C HIS A 105 6.77 -51.22 49.81
N PRO A 106 7.75 -51.67 50.62
CA PRO A 106 8.56 -52.85 50.31
C PRO A 106 7.79 -54.14 49.98
N LEU A 107 6.59 -54.33 50.54
CA LEU A 107 5.71 -55.47 50.23
C LEU A 107 4.94 -55.31 48.91
N LEU A 108 4.54 -54.08 48.54
CA LEU A 108 3.89 -53.76 47.27
C LEU A 108 4.90 -53.75 46.13
N ASP A 109 6.11 -53.24 46.38
CA ASP A 109 7.22 -53.25 45.44
C ASP A 109 7.58 -54.69 45.04
N ARG A 110 7.64 -55.60 46.03
CA ARG A 110 7.85 -57.03 45.78
C ARG A 110 6.70 -57.67 45.01
N ALA A 111 5.45 -57.30 45.31
CA ALA A 111 4.30 -57.83 44.59
C ALA A 111 4.33 -57.42 43.10
N ALA A 112 4.66 -56.16 42.81
CA ALA A 112 4.81 -55.65 41.45
C ALA A 112 6.00 -56.31 40.71
N LEU A 113 7.17 -56.38 41.33
CA LEU A 113 8.35 -57.04 40.74
C LEU A 113 8.14 -58.55 40.51
N HIS A 114 7.33 -59.21 41.33
CA HIS A 114 6.99 -60.61 41.15
C HIS A 114 5.96 -60.83 40.02
N ALA A 115 5.04 -59.88 39.82
CA ALA A 115 4.01 -59.99 38.79
C ALA A 115 4.53 -59.62 37.38
N ALA A 116 5.44 -58.65 37.28
CA ALA A 116 5.90 -58.08 36.01
C ALA A 116 6.46 -59.09 34.98
N PRO A 117 7.27 -60.12 35.34
CA PRO A 117 7.81 -61.08 34.36
C PRO A 117 6.74 -61.93 33.65
N SER A 118 5.51 -61.96 34.18
CA SER A 118 4.38 -62.70 33.57
C SER A 118 3.53 -61.86 32.63
N LEU A 119 3.83 -60.56 32.45
CA LEU A 119 3.21 -59.74 31.41
C LEU A 119 3.64 -60.22 30.03
N ARG A 120 2.76 -60.08 29.03
CA ARG A 120 3.09 -60.32 27.61
C ARG A 120 2.61 -59.16 26.75
N PHE A 121 3.41 -58.79 25.77
CA PHE A 121 3.14 -57.71 24.83
C PHE A 121 3.20 -58.22 23.39
N ALA A 122 2.51 -57.55 22.48
CA ALA A 122 2.84 -57.58 21.06
C ALA A 122 4.19 -56.86 20.90
N PRO A 123 5.17 -57.43 20.17
CA PRO A 123 6.49 -56.83 20.01
C PRO A 123 6.41 -55.42 19.47
N ALA A 124 7.28 -54.53 19.95
CA ALA A 124 7.49 -53.24 19.30
C ALA A 124 8.12 -53.49 17.93
N THR A 125 7.74 -52.72 16.92
CA THR A 125 8.36 -52.83 15.59
C THR A 125 9.01 -51.52 15.18
N LEU A 126 10.15 -51.60 14.50
CA LEU A 126 10.77 -50.49 13.79
C LEU A 126 10.81 -50.89 12.32
N ASP A 127 10.08 -50.17 11.46
CA ASP A 127 9.92 -50.52 10.04
C ASP A 127 9.39 -51.94 9.82
N GLY A 128 8.50 -52.40 10.72
CA GLY A 128 7.88 -53.73 10.67
C GLY A 128 8.75 -54.87 11.20
N LEU A 129 10.01 -54.62 11.58
CA LEU A 129 10.88 -55.61 12.24
C LEU A 129 10.73 -55.53 13.76
N PRO A 130 10.53 -56.65 14.47
CA PRO A 130 10.48 -56.66 15.94
C PRO A 130 11.79 -56.15 16.56
N VAL A 131 11.68 -55.27 17.56
CA VAL A 131 12.81 -54.71 18.30
C VAL A 131 12.53 -54.75 19.79
N ALA A 132 13.57 -55.03 20.58
CA ALA A 132 13.49 -54.92 22.04
C ALA A 132 13.37 -53.45 22.46
N VAL A 133 12.50 -53.16 23.44
CA VAL A 133 12.24 -51.79 23.91
C VAL A 133 12.13 -51.75 25.43
N ARG A 134 12.53 -50.62 26.02
CA ARG A 134 12.28 -50.31 27.43
C ARG A 134 11.05 -49.44 27.57
N ILE A 135 10.12 -49.84 28.44
CA ILE A 135 8.93 -49.06 28.77
C ILE A 135 8.82 -48.84 30.27
N PHE A 136 8.10 -47.79 30.66
CA PHE A 136 7.68 -47.63 32.05
C PHE A 136 6.30 -48.26 32.24
N PHE A 137 6.18 -49.11 33.26
CA PHE A 137 4.95 -49.82 33.61
C PHE A 137 4.56 -49.53 35.05
N GLU A 138 3.29 -49.22 35.28
CA GLU A 138 2.78 -48.75 36.57
C GLU A 138 1.77 -49.75 37.14
N TYR A 139 2.10 -50.36 38.28
CA TYR A 139 1.16 -51.12 39.09
C TYR A 139 0.46 -50.19 40.08
N ARG A 140 -0.84 -49.98 39.89
CA ARG A 140 -1.67 -49.22 40.83
C ARG A 140 -2.26 -50.15 41.88
N PHE A 141 -1.87 -49.96 43.13
CA PHE A 141 -2.44 -50.69 44.27
C PHE A 141 -3.52 -49.84 44.94
N GLU A 142 -4.71 -50.40 45.06
CA GLU A 142 -5.81 -49.84 45.83
C GLU A 142 -5.94 -50.62 47.14
N ALA A 143 -6.01 -49.92 48.27
CA ALA A 143 -6.23 -50.56 49.56
C ALA A 143 -7.67 -51.10 49.64
N PRO A 144 -7.90 -52.34 50.13
CA PRO A 144 -9.25 -52.86 50.33
C PRO A 144 -10.03 -51.96 51.29
N ALA A 145 -11.16 -51.41 50.84
CA ALA A 145 -11.97 -50.52 51.66
C ALA A 145 -12.57 -51.24 52.88
N PRO A 146 -12.47 -50.69 54.11
CA PRO A 146 -13.30 -51.15 55.22
C PRO A 146 -14.77 -50.80 54.98
N ALA A 147 -15.66 -51.68 55.43
CA ALA A 147 -17.11 -51.53 55.25
C ALA A 147 -17.68 -50.29 55.97
N MET A 148 -18.25 -49.39 55.16
CA MET A 148 -19.32 -48.40 55.36
C MET A 148 -19.27 -47.36 56.51
N SER A 149 -19.48 -46.10 56.12
CA SER A 149 -20.52 -45.22 56.68
C SER A 149 -20.95 -44.18 55.64
N GLU A 150 -22.24 -44.13 55.35
CA GLU A 150 -22.90 -43.07 54.59
C GLU A 150 -22.70 -41.71 55.26
N GLY A 151 -22.60 -40.63 54.46
CA GLY A 151 -22.90 -39.28 54.92
C GLY A 151 -21.86 -38.20 54.64
N ALA A 152 -21.51 -37.94 53.38
CA ALA A 152 -21.11 -36.59 52.94
C ALA A 152 -21.32 -36.45 51.43
N THR A 153 -22.27 -35.60 51.04
CA THR A 153 -22.49 -35.21 49.65
C THR A 153 -21.26 -34.47 49.14
N PRO A 154 -20.64 -34.85 47.99
CA PRO A 154 -19.68 -33.98 47.33
C PRO A 154 -20.46 -32.77 46.80
N ALA A 155 -20.07 -31.56 47.19
CA ALA A 155 -20.52 -30.38 46.47
C ALA A 155 -20.08 -30.52 45.00
N ALA A 156 -21.00 -30.24 44.07
CA ALA A 156 -20.74 -30.36 42.64
C ALA A 156 -19.49 -29.54 42.23
N PRO A 157 -18.68 -30.00 41.26
CA PRO A 157 -17.52 -29.27 40.82
C PRO A 157 -17.92 -27.89 40.27
N ILE A 158 -17.32 -26.85 40.84
CA ILE A 158 -17.53 -25.47 40.41
C ILE A 158 -16.84 -25.29 39.07
N THR A 159 -17.55 -24.69 38.13
CA THR A 159 -17.10 -24.57 36.76
C THR A 159 -16.63 -23.14 36.50
N LEU A 160 -15.33 -22.93 36.33
CA LEU A 160 -14.78 -21.72 35.74
C LEU A 160 -14.90 -21.86 34.23
N LYS A 161 -15.73 -21.01 33.62
CA LYS A 161 -15.86 -20.93 32.17
C LYS A 161 -15.20 -19.65 31.71
N GLY A 162 -14.65 -19.66 30.51
CA GLY A 162 -14.11 -18.42 30.01
C GLY A 162 -13.58 -18.50 28.62
N LEU A 163 -13.00 -17.38 28.20
CA LEU A 163 -12.36 -17.19 26.91
C LEU A 163 -10.92 -16.75 27.14
N VAL A 164 -9.97 -17.46 26.53
CA VAL A 164 -8.60 -16.98 26.38
C VAL A 164 -8.47 -16.32 25.01
N ARG A 165 -8.02 -15.07 25.00
CA ARG A 165 -7.81 -14.29 23.78
C ARG A 165 -6.50 -13.53 23.80
N ALA A 166 -6.00 -13.18 22.63
CA ALA A 166 -4.90 -12.25 22.49
C ALA A 166 -5.34 -10.85 22.90
N LYS A 167 -4.52 -10.16 23.70
CA LYS A 167 -4.68 -8.72 23.93
C LYS A 167 -4.47 -7.96 22.62
N GLY A 168 -5.15 -6.83 22.45
CA GLY A 168 -5.10 -6.01 21.24
C GLY A 168 -6.16 -6.41 20.23
N ASN A 169 -5.91 -7.45 19.43
CA ASN A 169 -6.82 -7.89 18.36
C ASN A 169 -7.99 -8.77 18.83
N ARG A 170 -8.00 -9.17 20.10
CA ARG A 170 -9.06 -9.98 20.73
C ARG A 170 -9.31 -11.33 20.05
N ARG A 171 -8.36 -11.82 19.23
CA ARG A 171 -8.46 -13.14 18.59
C ARG A 171 -8.45 -14.23 19.65
N PRO A 172 -9.35 -15.22 19.56
CA PRO A 172 -9.29 -16.39 20.43
C PRO A 172 -7.94 -17.10 20.35
N LEU A 173 -7.44 -17.60 21.48
CA LEU A 173 -6.18 -18.36 21.55
C LEU A 173 -6.44 -19.85 21.64
N VAL A 174 -6.42 -20.50 20.47
CA VAL A 174 -6.59 -21.95 20.33
C VAL A 174 -5.45 -22.69 21.03
N GLY A 175 -5.81 -23.71 21.82
CA GLY A 175 -4.82 -24.54 22.53
C GLY A 175 -4.10 -23.85 23.68
N ALA A 176 -4.56 -22.65 24.11
CA ALA A 176 -4.01 -22.01 25.30
C ALA A 176 -4.17 -22.93 26.51
N THR A 177 -3.08 -23.17 27.23
CA THR A 177 -3.04 -24.11 28.36
C THR A 177 -3.11 -23.36 29.68
N LEU A 178 -4.12 -23.66 30.49
CA LEU A 178 -4.36 -23.14 31.83
C LEU A 178 -3.92 -24.16 32.88
N VAL A 179 -3.15 -23.71 33.87
CA VAL A 179 -2.68 -24.52 35.00
C VAL A 179 -3.02 -23.79 36.29
N SER A 180 -3.83 -24.41 37.14
CA SER A 180 -4.13 -23.90 38.49
C SER A 180 -3.12 -24.42 39.50
N ASP A 181 -2.74 -23.59 40.47
CA ASP A 181 -1.91 -23.99 41.60
C ASP A 181 -2.54 -25.07 42.48
N ALA A 182 -3.87 -25.16 42.52
CA ALA A 182 -4.58 -26.24 43.21
C ALA A 182 -4.61 -27.58 42.45
N HIS A 183 -4.30 -27.57 41.15
CA HIS A 183 -4.33 -28.78 40.31
C HIS A 183 -3.25 -28.74 39.20
N PRO A 184 -1.96 -28.71 39.56
CA PRO A 184 -0.86 -28.50 38.61
C PRO A 184 -0.74 -29.63 37.57
N ASP A 185 -1.18 -30.85 37.92
CA ASP A 185 -1.08 -32.04 37.07
C ASP A 185 -2.31 -32.24 36.15
N ALA A 186 -3.29 -31.33 36.20
CA ALA A 186 -4.50 -31.38 35.37
C ALA A 186 -4.70 -30.08 34.57
N PRO A 187 -3.84 -29.80 33.57
CA PRO A 187 -3.98 -28.63 32.72
C PRO A 187 -5.29 -28.67 31.92
N VAL A 188 -5.89 -27.50 31.71
CA VAL A 188 -7.07 -27.33 30.86
C VAL A 188 -6.65 -26.59 29.59
N GLN A 189 -7.10 -27.05 28.43
CA GLN A 189 -6.83 -26.36 27.15
C GLN A 189 -8.06 -25.62 26.64
N ALA A 190 -7.82 -24.46 26.04
CA ALA A 190 -8.83 -23.74 25.30
C ALA A 190 -9.10 -24.38 23.93
N ASP A 191 -10.36 -24.38 23.52
CA ASP A 191 -10.82 -24.91 22.23
C ASP A 191 -10.52 -23.97 21.06
N VAL A 192 -11.08 -24.28 19.88
CA VAL A 192 -10.93 -23.49 18.64
C VAL A 192 -11.51 -22.08 18.71
N ASP A 193 -12.48 -21.87 19.60
CA ASP A 193 -13.07 -20.57 19.88
C ASP A 193 -12.39 -19.88 21.06
N GLY A 194 -11.25 -20.43 21.53
CA GLY A 194 -10.51 -19.98 22.71
C GLY A 194 -11.26 -20.17 24.02
N ARG A 195 -12.40 -20.88 24.02
CA ARG A 195 -13.21 -21.11 25.21
C ARG A 195 -12.61 -22.25 26.01
N PHE A 196 -12.79 -22.20 27.32
CA PHE A 196 -12.37 -23.27 28.22
C PHE A 196 -13.41 -23.50 29.31
N GLU A 197 -13.41 -24.73 29.83
CA GLU A 197 -14.17 -25.12 31.01
C GLU A 197 -13.22 -25.83 31.99
N ALA A 198 -12.99 -25.21 33.15
CA ALA A 198 -12.15 -25.76 34.20
C ALA A 198 -12.98 -26.05 35.46
N ARG A 199 -12.63 -27.13 36.16
CA ARG A 199 -13.32 -27.56 37.39
C ARG A 199 -12.36 -27.58 38.56
N TRP A 200 -12.46 -26.58 39.43
CA TRP A 200 -11.55 -26.40 40.57
C TRP A 200 -12.32 -26.19 41.89
N PRO A 201 -11.74 -26.53 43.05
CA PRO A 201 -12.39 -26.33 44.36
C PRO A 201 -12.72 -24.86 44.65
N ALA A 202 -13.61 -24.59 45.61
CA ALA A 202 -13.81 -23.22 46.10
C ALA A 202 -12.52 -22.70 46.77
N GLY A 203 -12.17 -21.43 46.56
CA GLY A 203 -10.93 -20.85 47.05
C GLY A 203 -10.34 -19.81 46.11
N VAL A 204 -9.23 -19.20 46.52
CA VAL A 204 -8.46 -18.30 45.66
C VAL A 204 -7.36 -19.10 44.97
N HIS A 205 -7.41 -19.18 43.64
CA HIS A 205 -6.46 -19.94 42.83
C HIS A 205 -5.63 -19.03 41.94
N ALA A 206 -4.34 -19.33 41.81
CA ALA A 206 -3.47 -18.71 40.82
C ALA A 206 -3.48 -19.55 39.53
N VAL A 207 -4.06 -18.98 38.47
CA VAL A 207 -4.19 -19.61 37.16
C VAL A 207 -3.08 -19.09 36.25
N ARG A 208 -2.11 -19.94 35.94
CA ARG A 208 -1.06 -19.66 34.95
C ARG A 208 -1.53 -20.11 33.56
N ILE A 209 -1.50 -19.20 32.60
CA ILE A 209 -1.95 -19.47 31.23
C ILE A 209 -0.79 -19.26 30.26
N THR A 210 -0.59 -20.22 29.36
CA THR A 210 0.47 -20.19 28.34
C THR A 210 -0.12 -20.46 26.96
N ALA A 211 0.36 -19.76 25.95
CA ALA A 211 0.02 -19.99 24.55
C ALA A 211 1.25 -19.72 23.67
N PRO A 212 1.43 -20.44 22.55
CA PRO A 212 2.51 -20.19 21.60
C PRO A 212 2.52 -18.72 21.14
N GLY A 213 3.71 -18.11 21.06
CA GLY A 213 3.85 -16.71 20.63
C GLY A 213 3.38 -15.66 21.64
N HIS A 214 3.02 -16.04 22.88
CA HIS A 214 2.51 -15.14 23.91
C HIS A 214 3.31 -15.22 25.22
N LYS A 215 3.34 -14.11 25.97
CA LYS A 215 3.86 -14.09 27.33
C LYS A 215 2.93 -14.87 28.26
N PRO A 216 3.45 -15.73 29.16
CA PRO A 216 2.64 -16.39 30.17
C PRO A 216 1.88 -15.37 31.04
N GLY A 217 0.58 -15.57 31.21
CA GLY A 217 -0.26 -14.79 32.12
C GLY A 217 -0.44 -15.51 33.45
N VAL A 218 -0.57 -14.78 34.56
CA VAL A 218 -0.94 -15.33 35.87
C VAL A 218 -2.10 -14.51 36.43
N PHE A 219 -3.23 -15.17 36.68
CA PHE A 219 -4.48 -14.56 37.13
C PHE A 219 -4.88 -15.13 38.48
N ARG A 220 -5.52 -14.34 39.35
CA ARG A 220 -5.97 -14.81 40.67
C ARG A 220 -7.48 -14.77 40.72
N GLU A 221 -8.11 -15.94 40.79
CA GLU A 221 -9.56 -16.07 40.81
C GLU A 221 -10.07 -16.54 42.16
N GLY A 222 -11.09 -15.86 42.68
CA GLY A 222 -11.83 -16.29 43.86
C GLY A 222 -13.07 -17.08 43.47
N LEU A 223 -13.02 -18.41 43.55
CA LEU A 223 -14.14 -19.29 43.28
C LEU A 223 -14.99 -19.48 44.54
N LYS A 224 -16.30 -19.18 44.45
CA LYS A 224 -17.27 -19.40 45.52
C LYS A 224 -18.07 -20.68 45.27
N ALA A 225 -18.49 -21.31 46.37
CA ALA A 225 -19.32 -22.52 46.31
C ALA A 225 -20.62 -22.26 45.52
N ASN A 226 -20.95 -23.19 44.61
CA ASN A 226 -22.16 -23.18 43.77
C ASN A 226 -22.32 -21.99 42.80
N GLU A 227 -21.22 -21.34 42.40
CA GLU A 227 -21.24 -20.22 41.44
C GLU A 227 -20.39 -20.53 40.22
N ALA A 228 -20.94 -20.46 39.01
CA ALA A 228 -20.14 -20.50 37.79
C ALA A 228 -19.54 -19.11 37.55
N LEU A 229 -18.22 -19.02 37.56
CA LEU A 229 -17.51 -17.78 37.23
C LEU A 229 -17.21 -17.77 35.73
N GLU A 230 -17.59 -16.70 35.04
CA GLU A 230 -17.23 -16.47 33.65
C GLU A 230 -16.13 -15.41 33.54
N VAL A 231 -15.00 -15.78 32.95
CA VAL A 231 -13.80 -14.93 32.87
C VAL A 231 -13.32 -14.75 31.43
N VAL A 232 -12.64 -13.64 31.18
CA VAL A 232 -11.93 -13.43 29.91
C VAL A 232 -10.47 -13.13 30.22
N TYR A 233 -9.59 -14.02 29.77
CA TYR A 233 -8.15 -13.88 29.93
C TYR A 233 -7.51 -13.32 28.68
N GLY A 234 -6.81 -12.20 28.82
CA GLY A 234 -6.00 -11.61 27.76
C GLY A 234 -4.54 -11.97 27.93
N LEU A 235 -3.92 -12.63 26.95
CA LEU A 235 -2.46 -12.81 26.91
C LEU A 235 -1.79 -11.79 26.01
N GLU A 236 -0.64 -11.26 26.45
CA GLU A 236 0.17 -10.33 25.66
C GLU A 236 0.98 -11.12 24.62
N PRO A 237 0.92 -10.78 23.32
CA PRO A 237 1.76 -11.40 22.31
C PRO A 237 3.24 -11.03 22.53
N LEU A 238 4.15 -11.95 22.22
CA LEU A 238 5.60 -11.71 22.27
C LEU A 238 6.03 -10.67 21.23
N ILE A 239 5.38 -10.66 20.08
CA ILE A 239 5.57 -9.72 18.97
C ILE A 239 4.20 -9.16 18.60
N ILE A 240 4.00 -7.85 18.79
CA ILE A 240 2.78 -7.16 18.35
C ILE A 240 2.87 -6.95 16.85
N ASN A 241 2.28 -7.83 16.03
CA ASN A 241 2.08 -7.51 14.62
C ASN A 241 0.71 -6.79 14.48
N PRO A 242 0.69 -5.47 14.24
CA PRO A 242 -0.57 -4.77 14.00
C PRO A 242 -1.19 -5.14 12.65
N TYR A 243 -0.44 -5.82 11.79
CA TYR A 243 -0.89 -6.32 10.50
C TYR A 243 -1.25 -7.79 10.61
N GLU A 244 -2.31 -8.18 9.91
CA GLU A 244 -2.70 -9.59 9.87
C GLU A 244 -1.68 -10.37 9.05
N THR A 245 -1.16 -11.46 9.62
CA THR A 245 -0.31 -12.39 8.86
C THR A 245 -1.23 -13.27 8.04
N VAL A 246 -1.49 -12.87 6.80
CA VAL A 246 -2.20 -13.71 5.83
C VAL A 246 -1.17 -14.54 5.07
N VAL A 247 -1.28 -15.87 5.16
CA VAL A 247 -0.48 -16.76 4.29
C VAL A 247 -1.05 -16.61 2.88
N ARG A 248 -0.35 -15.85 2.03
CA ARG A 248 -0.73 -15.65 0.63
C ARG A 248 0.06 -16.65 -0.22
N GLY A 249 -0.62 -17.39 -1.10
CA GLY A 249 0.05 -18.16 -2.14
C GLY A 249 0.67 -17.21 -3.17
N ASP A 250 1.96 -17.38 -3.48
CA ASP A 250 2.64 -16.66 -4.56
C ASP A 250 1.97 -17.02 -5.91
N ARG A 251 1.05 -16.20 -6.40
CA ARG A 251 0.60 -16.33 -7.79
C ARG A 251 1.73 -15.87 -8.70
N GLU A 252 1.97 -16.62 -9.76
CA GLU A 252 2.97 -16.27 -10.77
C GLU A 252 2.77 -14.84 -11.28
N ARG A 253 3.81 -14.00 -11.11
CA ARG A 253 3.84 -12.64 -11.66
C ARG A 253 3.76 -12.77 -13.18
N THR A 254 2.82 -12.06 -13.81
CA THR A 254 2.63 -12.10 -15.27
C THR A 254 3.26 -10.90 -15.97
N GLU A 255 3.68 -9.89 -15.22
CA GLU A 255 4.19 -8.61 -15.67
C GLU A 255 5.72 -8.54 -15.54
N VAL A 256 6.36 -7.71 -16.37
CA VAL A 256 7.84 -7.61 -16.46
C VAL A 256 8.39 -6.82 -15.28
N SER A 257 8.05 -5.55 -15.18
CA SER A 257 8.45 -4.71 -14.06
C SER A 257 7.22 -4.41 -13.22
N ARG A 258 6.79 -5.35 -12.37
CA ARG A 258 5.82 -5.05 -11.31
C ARG A 258 6.47 -5.24 -9.96
N VAL A 259 6.45 -4.19 -9.14
CA VAL A 259 6.77 -4.29 -7.73
C VAL A 259 5.47 -4.21 -6.95
N THR A 260 5.21 -5.23 -6.13
CA THR A 260 4.08 -5.25 -5.22
C THR A 260 4.60 -5.15 -3.78
N LEU A 261 4.08 -4.17 -3.04
CA LEU A 261 4.41 -3.89 -1.65
C LEU A 261 3.21 -4.19 -0.75
N HIS A 262 3.47 -4.71 0.46
CA HIS A 262 2.44 -5.13 1.42
C HIS A 262 2.77 -4.77 2.87
N ASP A 263 1.74 -4.73 3.72
CA ASP A 263 1.85 -4.79 5.19
C ASP A 263 2.87 -3.79 5.80
N ALA A 264 3.89 -4.30 6.51
CA ALA A 264 4.90 -3.47 7.17
C ALA A 264 5.77 -2.70 6.17
N GLU A 265 6.01 -3.24 4.97
CA GLU A 265 6.77 -2.55 3.92
C GLU A 265 6.05 -1.31 3.40
N LEU A 266 4.73 -1.21 3.59
CA LEU A 266 3.95 -0.02 3.22
C LEU A 266 3.94 1.06 4.32
N ARG A 267 4.05 0.68 5.59
CA ARG A 267 3.66 1.55 6.72
C ARG A 267 4.78 1.84 7.70
N GLU A 268 5.83 1.03 7.74
CA GLU A 268 6.93 1.17 8.71
C GLU A 268 8.21 1.76 8.09
N VAL A 269 8.15 2.22 6.84
CA VAL A 269 9.29 2.81 6.14
C VAL A 269 9.53 4.24 6.62
N PRO A 270 10.74 4.60 7.08
CA PRO A 270 11.06 5.97 7.49
C PRO A 270 10.90 7.00 6.37
N GLY A 271 10.56 8.24 6.73
CA GLY A 271 10.42 9.35 5.77
C GLY A 271 9.17 9.28 4.88
N THR A 272 8.34 8.24 5.03
CA THR A 272 7.03 8.14 4.36
C THR A 272 5.88 8.60 5.24
N MET A 273 6.13 8.92 6.52
CA MET A 273 5.10 9.43 7.44
C MET A 273 3.94 8.43 7.62
N GLY A 274 4.22 7.13 7.41
CA GLY A 274 3.22 6.06 7.45
C GLY A 274 2.32 5.95 6.21
N ASP A 275 2.65 6.68 5.13
CA ASP A 275 1.91 6.66 3.87
C ASP A 275 2.43 5.55 2.92
N PRO A 276 1.57 4.58 2.55
CA PRO A 276 1.87 3.51 1.60
C PRO A 276 2.43 4.00 0.26
N PHE A 277 1.84 5.04 -0.33
CA PHE A 277 2.18 5.46 -1.70
C PHE A 277 3.53 6.14 -1.80
N ARG A 278 4.03 6.73 -0.70
CA ARG A 278 5.35 7.36 -0.67
C ARG A 278 6.49 6.34 -0.73
N VAL A 279 6.24 5.08 -0.37
CA VAL A 279 7.24 4.00 -0.47
C VAL A 279 7.68 3.77 -1.91
N VAL A 280 6.81 4.03 -2.89
CA VAL A 280 7.12 3.90 -4.32
C VAL A 280 8.32 4.78 -4.73
N MET A 281 8.52 5.92 -4.06
CA MET A 281 9.67 6.80 -4.32
C MET A 281 11.03 6.21 -3.93
N LEU A 282 11.04 5.11 -3.18
CA LEU A 282 12.25 4.40 -2.75
C LEU A 282 12.53 3.15 -3.59
N LEU A 283 11.73 2.92 -4.64
CA LEU A 283 11.90 1.82 -5.60
C LEU A 283 12.82 2.24 -6.76
N PRO A 284 13.41 1.26 -7.48
CA PRO A 284 14.20 1.56 -8.68
C PRO A 284 13.37 2.28 -9.75
N GLY A 285 14.03 3.15 -10.51
CA GLY A 285 13.43 3.90 -11.62
C GLY A 285 12.60 5.10 -11.16
N VAL A 286 12.59 5.41 -9.87
CA VAL A 286 11.77 6.49 -9.30
C VAL A 286 12.66 7.56 -8.68
N GLY A 287 12.63 8.76 -9.26
CA GLY A 287 13.15 9.98 -8.66
C GLY A 287 12.04 10.80 -7.99
N SER A 288 12.41 11.96 -7.47
CA SER A 288 11.48 12.94 -6.93
C SER A 288 11.71 14.31 -7.56
N MET A 289 10.63 15.08 -7.72
CA MET A 289 10.73 16.47 -8.19
C MET A 289 11.58 17.33 -7.24
N VAL A 290 11.36 17.14 -5.94
CA VAL A 290 12.07 17.71 -4.79
C VAL A 290 12.04 16.65 -3.69
N SER A 291 13.14 16.44 -2.99
CA SER A 291 13.26 15.44 -1.93
C SER A 291 12.21 15.66 -0.84
N GLY A 292 11.37 14.66 -0.57
CA GLY A 292 10.35 14.73 0.49
C GLY A 292 8.99 15.28 0.03
N VAL A 293 8.89 15.82 -1.18
CA VAL A 293 7.60 16.11 -1.83
C VAL A 293 7.14 14.87 -2.59
N ALA A 294 5.90 14.45 -2.39
CA ALA A 294 5.37 13.18 -2.90
C ALA A 294 4.94 13.25 -4.38
N TYR A 295 5.87 13.58 -5.29
CA TYR A 295 5.65 13.50 -6.74
C TYR A 295 6.71 12.60 -7.39
N PRO A 296 6.40 11.29 -7.58
CA PRO A 296 7.35 10.36 -8.18
C PRO A 296 7.61 10.72 -9.66
N VAL A 297 8.89 10.74 -10.01
CA VAL A 297 9.40 10.91 -11.38
C VAL A 297 9.83 9.53 -11.86
N VAL A 298 9.01 8.88 -12.68
CA VAL A 298 9.28 7.53 -13.18
C VAL A 298 10.13 7.61 -14.44
N ARG A 299 11.33 7.01 -14.42
CA ARG A 299 12.27 6.93 -15.56
C ARG A 299 12.54 8.29 -16.23
N GLY A 300 12.58 9.36 -15.42
CA GLY A 300 12.86 10.73 -15.87
C GLY A 300 11.72 11.41 -16.63
N SER A 301 10.49 10.88 -16.63
CA SER A 301 9.30 11.54 -17.19
C SER A 301 8.74 12.59 -16.23
N GLN A 302 7.90 13.51 -16.72
CA GLN A 302 7.13 14.39 -15.85
C GLN A 302 6.25 13.58 -14.88
N PRO A 303 6.02 14.06 -13.64
CA PRO A 303 5.15 13.38 -12.67
C PRO A 303 3.74 13.11 -13.19
N ALA A 304 3.14 14.02 -13.96
CA ALA A 304 1.81 13.84 -14.53
C ALA A 304 1.72 12.76 -15.64
N ALA A 305 2.85 12.27 -16.16
CA ALA A 305 2.87 11.16 -17.11
C ALA A 305 2.61 9.80 -16.43
N THR A 306 2.70 9.74 -15.10
CA THR A 306 2.39 8.55 -14.30
C THR A 306 0.90 8.52 -13.96
N GLY A 307 0.23 7.40 -14.24
CA GLY A 307 -1.17 7.21 -13.85
C GLY A 307 -1.30 6.74 -12.41
N TYR A 308 -2.12 7.42 -11.60
CA TYR A 308 -2.48 7.01 -10.25
C TYR A 308 -3.89 6.42 -10.22
N PHE A 309 -4.01 5.24 -9.64
CA PHE A 309 -5.24 4.46 -9.59
C PHE A 309 -5.53 3.92 -8.18
N LEU A 310 -6.81 3.69 -7.92
CA LEU A 310 -7.30 3.00 -6.72
C LEU A 310 -8.37 1.98 -7.15
N ASP A 311 -8.03 0.69 -7.11
CA ASP A 311 -8.80 -0.38 -7.76
C ASP A 311 -9.19 -0.02 -9.20
N GLY A 312 -8.26 0.57 -9.95
CA GLY A 312 -8.47 1.05 -11.32
C GLY A 312 -9.28 2.35 -11.47
N ILE A 313 -9.73 3.00 -10.39
CA ILE A 313 -10.33 4.34 -10.43
C ILE A 313 -9.20 5.37 -10.55
N ARG A 314 -9.21 6.22 -11.58
CA ARG A 314 -8.18 7.26 -11.74
C ARG A 314 -8.29 8.32 -10.63
N VAL A 315 -7.19 8.52 -9.91
CA VAL A 315 -7.05 9.56 -8.89
C VAL A 315 -6.32 10.75 -9.53
N PRO A 316 -6.92 11.95 -9.61
CA PRO A 316 -6.33 13.08 -10.34
C PRO A 316 -5.04 13.57 -9.67
N ILE A 317 -5.08 13.69 -8.35
CA ILE A 317 -3.95 14.08 -7.50
C ILE A 317 -3.95 13.11 -6.33
N LEU A 318 -2.93 12.26 -6.28
CA LEU A 318 -2.82 11.21 -5.26
C LEU A 318 -2.33 11.76 -3.91
N PHE A 319 -1.57 12.85 -3.90
CA PHE A 319 -0.94 13.39 -2.70
C PHE A 319 -1.41 14.81 -2.43
N HIS A 320 -1.68 15.11 -1.17
CA HIS A 320 -1.81 16.48 -0.72
C HIS A 320 -0.54 17.26 -1.04
N LEU A 321 -0.69 18.54 -1.38
CA LEU A 321 0.42 19.36 -1.86
C LEU A 321 1.55 19.48 -0.83
N PHE A 322 2.75 19.83 -1.31
CA PHE A 322 3.98 19.91 -0.52
C PHE A 322 4.35 18.58 0.16
N LEU A 323 4.46 18.58 1.50
CA LEU A 323 4.89 17.43 2.30
C LEU A 323 3.71 16.57 2.75
N GLY A 324 2.51 16.80 2.20
CA GLY A 324 1.30 16.08 2.56
C GLY A 324 1.34 14.57 2.26
N PRO A 325 0.51 13.78 2.96
CA PRO A 325 0.33 12.36 2.66
C PRO A 325 -0.59 12.16 1.45
N ALA A 326 -0.74 10.91 1.02
CA ALA A 326 -1.69 10.48 0.02
C ALA A 326 -3.12 10.70 0.51
N VAL A 327 -4.00 11.11 -0.41
CA VAL A 327 -5.44 11.40 -0.20
C VAL A 327 -6.27 10.18 0.20
N ILE A 328 -5.65 9.00 0.28
CA ILE A 328 -6.28 7.75 0.70
C ILE A 328 -5.70 7.34 2.05
N HIS A 329 -6.56 7.13 3.04
CA HIS A 329 -6.15 6.69 4.35
C HIS A 329 -5.39 5.34 4.30
N PRO A 330 -4.24 5.17 4.99
CA PRO A 330 -3.39 3.97 4.89
C PRO A 330 -4.07 2.65 5.21
N ASP A 331 -5.08 2.66 6.08
CA ASP A 331 -5.82 1.45 6.47
C ASP A 331 -6.85 1.01 5.40
N PHE A 332 -7.14 1.86 4.41
CA PHE A 332 -7.89 1.49 3.20
C PHE A 332 -7.04 0.77 2.15
N ILE A 333 -5.71 0.73 2.30
CA ILE A 333 -4.79 0.12 1.33
C ILE A 333 -4.25 -1.20 1.86
N ASP A 334 -4.35 -2.27 1.06
CA ASP A 334 -3.72 -3.57 1.33
C ASP A 334 -2.43 -3.79 0.53
N ALA A 335 -2.39 -3.25 -0.68
CA ALA A 335 -1.23 -3.40 -1.56
C ALA A 335 -1.08 -2.21 -2.50
N ILE A 336 0.13 -2.03 -3.02
CA ILE A 336 0.40 -1.13 -4.13
C ILE A 336 1.06 -1.93 -5.24
N ASP A 337 0.49 -1.87 -6.44
CA ASP A 337 1.09 -2.38 -7.66
C ASP A 337 1.74 -1.22 -8.42
N PHE A 338 3.07 -1.25 -8.53
CA PHE A 338 3.85 -0.27 -9.28
C PHE A 338 4.39 -0.86 -10.58
N TYR A 339 4.11 -0.16 -11.68
CA TYR A 339 4.60 -0.45 -13.03
C TYR A 339 5.47 0.73 -13.51
N PRO A 340 6.81 0.68 -13.39
CA PRO A 340 7.71 1.72 -13.92
C PRO A 340 7.74 1.74 -15.45
N GLY A 341 7.28 0.66 -16.09
CA GLY A 341 7.08 0.56 -17.52
C GLY A 341 6.27 -0.67 -17.92
N SER A 342 5.87 -0.70 -19.19
CA SER A 342 5.02 -1.69 -19.84
C SER A 342 3.77 -2.08 -19.04
N PRO A 343 2.96 -1.11 -18.53
CA PRO A 343 1.76 -1.44 -17.78
C PRO A 343 0.77 -2.29 -18.61
N PRO A 344 -0.07 -3.15 -18.00
CA PRO A 344 -1.07 -3.95 -18.71
C PRO A 344 -2.12 -3.12 -19.48
N PRO A 345 -2.73 -3.63 -20.57
CA PRO A 345 -3.72 -2.91 -21.42
C PRO A 345 -4.95 -2.34 -20.70
N ARG A 346 -5.25 -2.82 -19.48
CA ARG A 346 -6.31 -2.24 -18.64
C ARG A 346 -6.00 -0.79 -18.23
N TYR A 347 -4.71 -0.42 -18.18
CA TYR A 347 -4.27 0.95 -17.96
C TYR A 347 -3.90 1.56 -19.32
N GLY A 348 -4.53 2.66 -19.68
CA GLY A 348 -4.23 3.39 -20.91
C GLY A 348 -4.28 4.89 -20.72
N ARG A 349 -4.11 5.61 -21.84
CA ARG A 349 -4.08 7.07 -21.85
C ARG A 349 -2.99 7.61 -20.91
N LEU A 350 -1.83 6.95 -20.90
CA LEU A 350 -0.63 7.27 -20.13
C LEU A 350 0.59 6.73 -20.88
N MET A 351 1.72 7.44 -20.80
CA MET A 351 3.00 7.03 -21.39
C MET A 351 4.14 6.86 -20.38
N GLY A 352 3.95 7.25 -19.12
CA GLY A 352 4.90 7.00 -18.04
C GLY A 352 4.67 5.63 -17.40
N GLY A 353 4.68 5.60 -16.07
CA GLY A 353 4.33 4.42 -15.27
C GLY A 353 2.87 4.39 -14.82
N ALA A 354 2.50 3.34 -14.08
CA ALA A 354 1.21 3.26 -13.40
C ALA A 354 1.42 2.82 -11.93
N ILE A 355 0.67 3.44 -11.02
CA ILE A 355 0.62 3.10 -9.60
C ILE A 355 -0.85 2.82 -9.26
N ASP A 356 -1.17 1.60 -8.85
CA ASP A 356 -2.53 1.20 -8.48
C ASP A 356 -2.55 0.74 -7.01
N GLY A 357 -3.30 1.47 -6.18
CA GLY A 357 -3.59 1.06 -4.81
C GLY A 357 -4.72 0.05 -4.79
N ARG A 358 -4.50 -1.11 -4.16
CA ARG A 358 -5.54 -2.10 -3.94
C ARG A 358 -6.22 -1.86 -2.60
N LEU A 359 -7.55 -1.75 -2.63
CA LEU A 359 -8.32 -1.54 -1.40
C LEU A 359 -8.24 -2.76 -0.48
N SER A 360 -8.16 -2.51 0.82
CA SER A 360 -8.17 -3.56 1.84
C SER A 360 -9.46 -4.35 1.81
N ARG A 361 -9.40 -5.67 1.94
CA ARG A 361 -10.62 -6.48 2.02
C ARG A 361 -11.36 -6.14 3.33
N PRO A 362 -12.68 -5.88 3.28
CA PRO A 362 -13.42 -5.58 4.50
C PRO A 362 -13.40 -6.78 5.46
N ARG A 363 -13.17 -6.51 6.75
CA ARG A 363 -13.15 -7.55 7.79
C ARG A 363 -14.57 -7.97 8.16
N ASP A 364 -14.76 -9.26 8.39
CA ASP A 364 -16.08 -9.86 8.70
C ASP A 364 -16.18 -10.40 10.13
N ASP A 365 -15.09 -10.39 10.89
CA ASP A 365 -15.01 -10.92 12.25
C ASP A 365 -15.64 -9.98 13.30
N GLY A 366 -15.49 -8.66 13.16
CA GLY A 366 -16.07 -7.68 14.09
C GLY A 366 -15.80 -6.22 13.75
N VAL A 367 -16.06 -5.33 14.71
CA VAL A 367 -15.74 -3.91 14.57
C VAL A 367 -14.25 -3.71 14.76
N HIS A 368 -13.61 -3.10 13.76
CA HIS A 368 -12.22 -2.69 13.80
C HIS A 368 -12.11 -1.20 13.58
N GLY A 369 -11.13 -0.57 14.21
CA GLY A 369 -10.89 0.84 13.98
C GLY A 369 -9.49 1.26 14.34
N SER A 370 -9.09 2.40 13.80
CA SER A 370 -7.85 3.07 14.17
C SER A 370 -8.08 4.57 14.27
N ALA A 371 -7.28 5.21 15.10
CA ALA A 371 -7.22 6.66 15.17
C ALA A 371 -5.77 7.06 15.46
N TYR A 372 -5.34 8.17 14.89
CA TYR A 372 -4.03 8.71 15.14
C TYR A 372 -4.04 10.23 15.16
N ALA A 373 -3.06 10.77 15.87
CA ALA A 373 -2.72 12.18 15.85
C ALA A 373 -1.19 12.30 15.85
N ASP A 374 -0.65 13.16 14.99
CA ASP A 374 0.78 13.41 14.88
C ASP A 374 1.11 14.89 15.05
N LEU A 375 2.20 15.42 14.48
CA LEU A 375 2.49 16.86 14.63
C LEU A 375 1.66 17.70 13.66
N ILE A 376 1.15 17.13 12.57
CA ILE A 376 0.59 17.88 11.46
C ILE A 376 -0.87 17.50 11.15
N ASN A 377 -1.27 16.26 11.46
CA ASN A 377 -2.57 15.70 11.09
C ASN A 377 -3.17 14.83 12.18
N ALA A 378 -4.50 14.72 12.14
CA ALA A 378 -5.25 13.66 12.82
C ALA A 378 -6.12 12.91 11.82
N GLY A 379 -6.30 11.61 12.04
CA GLY A 379 -7.11 10.77 11.18
C GLY A 379 -7.73 9.60 11.92
N PHE A 380 -8.79 9.04 11.34
CA PHE A 380 -9.45 7.85 11.86
C PHE A 380 -9.85 6.92 10.71
N PHE A 381 -10.02 5.65 11.06
CA PHE A 381 -10.61 4.61 10.23
C PHE A 381 -11.52 3.75 11.11
N ILE A 382 -12.68 3.37 10.59
CA ILE A 382 -13.58 2.43 11.24
C ILE A 382 -14.20 1.52 10.18
N GLU A 383 -14.31 0.24 10.49
CA GLU A 383 -15.04 -0.72 9.69
C GLU A 383 -15.93 -1.60 10.57
N THR A 384 -17.10 -1.94 10.04
CA THR A 384 -18.09 -2.73 10.75
C THR A 384 -18.83 -3.68 9.79
N PRO A 385 -18.85 -4.98 10.09
CA PRO A 385 -19.66 -5.96 9.37
C PRO A 385 -21.07 -6.06 9.95
N PHE A 386 -22.08 -6.09 9.08
CA PHE A 386 -23.49 -6.38 9.35
C PHE A 386 -23.84 -7.76 8.78
N LYS A 387 -23.48 -8.81 9.54
CA LYS A 387 -23.56 -10.22 9.11
C LYS A 387 -24.93 -10.62 8.58
N ASP A 388 -26.01 -10.20 9.23
CA ASP A 388 -27.40 -10.52 8.85
C ASP A 388 -27.76 -10.09 7.41
N THR A 389 -27.06 -9.10 6.87
CA THR A 389 -27.29 -8.57 5.51
C THR A 389 -26.16 -8.88 4.54
N GLY A 390 -25.05 -9.47 5.01
CA GLY A 390 -23.82 -9.59 4.23
C GLY A 390 -23.20 -8.24 3.82
N THR A 391 -23.44 -7.18 4.59
CA THR A 391 -22.94 -5.82 4.30
C THR A 391 -21.76 -5.48 5.19
N ASN A 392 -20.71 -4.89 4.65
CA ASN A 392 -19.65 -4.23 5.40
C ASN A 392 -19.66 -2.72 5.10
N VAL A 393 -19.47 -1.91 6.13
CA VAL A 393 -19.31 -0.46 6.00
C VAL A 393 -17.94 -0.06 6.55
N SER A 394 -17.18 0.71 5.77
CA SER A 394 -15.89 1.28 6.18
C SER A 394 -15.91 2.79 5.98
N LEU A 395 -15.40 3.57 6.94
CA LEU A 395 -15.29 5.02 6.89
C LEU A 395 -13.91 5.46 7.36
N ALA A 396 -13.34 6.48 6.71
CA ALA A 396 -12.15 7.16 7.19
C ALA A 396 -12.20 8.64 6.83
N GLY A 397 -11.40 9.40 7.55
CA GLY A 397 -11.13 10.79 7.23
C GLY A 397 -9.88 11.29 7.92
N ARG A 398 -9.32 12.35 7.36
CA ARG A 398 -8.15 13.03 7.87
C ARG A 398 -8.35 14.52 7.80
N TYR A 399 -7.88 15.20 8.83
CA TYR A 399 -7.85 16.65 8.91
C TYR A 399 -6.44 17.12 9.31
N SER A 400 -5.94 18.13 8.60
CA SER A 400 -4.67 18.77 8.88
C SER A 400 -4.86 20.00 9.76
N TYR A 401 -4.18 20.05 10.91
CA TYR A 401 -4.05 21.27 11.74
C TYR A 401 -2.69 21.95 11.54
N THR A 402 -1.89 21.46 10.58
CA THR A 402 -0.72 22.14 10.01
C THR A 402 -0.91 23.65 9.81
N PRO A 403 -2.05 24.16 9.29
CA PRO A 403 -2.20 25.59 9.08
C PRO A 403 -2.14 26.40 10.38
N TRP A 404 -2.62 25.87 11.50
CA TRP A 404 -2.51 26.56 12.78
C TRP A 404 -1.06 26.62 13.28
N LEU A 405 -0.31 25.51 13.16
CA LEU A 405 1.07 25.42 13.62
C LEU A 405 2.05 26.20 12.72
N ILE A 406 1.91 26.06 11.40
CA ILE A 406 2.75 26.78 10.43
C ILE A 406 2.39 28.25 10.41
N ALA A 407 1.11 28.65 10.41
CA ALA A 407 0.78 30.08 10.50
C ALA A 407 1.32 30.69 11.80
N LEU A 408 1.23 29.97 12.93
CA LEU A 408 1.79 30.45 14.19
C LEU A 408 3.32 30.60 14.13
N ALA A 409 4.04 29.65 13.54
CA ALA A 409 5.49 29.76 13.39
C ALA A 409 5.91 30.81 12.35
N ALA A 410 5.33 30.76 11.15
CA ALA A 410 5.65 31.64 10.03
C ALA A 410 5.32 33.10 10.37
N ASN A 411 4.15 33.40 10.92
CA ASN A 411 3.76 34.77 11.26
C ASN A 411 4.62 35.36 12.39
N GLN A 412 5.21 34.53 13.25
CA GLN A 412 6.15 34.97 14.30
C GLN A 412 7.58 35.19 13.77
N LEU A 413 7.95 34.50 12.68
CA LEU A 413 9.27 34.60 12.06
C LEU A 413 9.33 35.64 10.92
N GLN A 414 8.18 36.17 10.49
CA GLN A 414 8.13 37.26 9.53
C GLN A 414 8.77 38.52 10.11
N SER A 415 9.45 39.28 9.25
CA SER A 415 9.95 40.61 9.63
C SER A 415 8.77 41.51 10.00
N PRO A 416 8.93 42.48 10.93
CA PRO A 416 7.87 43.39 11.30
C PRO A 416 7.31 44.10 10.06
N PRO A 417 5.97 44.20 9.92
CA PRO A 417 5.39 44.95 8.81
C PRO A 417 5.76 46.44 8.93
N PRO A 418 5.75 47.19 7.81
CA PRO A 418 5.84 48.65 7.87
C PRO A 418 4.76 49.25 8.80
N PRO A 419 4.99 50.43 9.42
CA PRO A 419 4.01 51.05 10.30
C PRO A 419 2.63 51.21 9.63
N GLY A 420 1.58 50.69 10.28
CA GLY A 420 0.21 50.72 9.77
C GLY A 420 -0.14 49.63 8.75
N ARG A 421 0.72 48.61 8.58
CA ARG A 421 0.48 47.41 7.76
C ARG A 421 0.41 46.16 8.64
N GLU A 422 -0.23 45.13 8.13
CA GLU A 422 -0.22 43.76 8.64
C GLU A 422 0.51 42.85 7.64
N ASN A 423 1.23 41.85 8.13
CA ASN A 423 1.84 40.87 7.24
C ASN A 423 0.76 39.91 6.71
N PRO A 424 0.89 39.41 5.47
CA PRO A 424 -0.05 38.43 4.95
C PRO A 424 0.04 37.11 5.74
N LYS A 425 -1.12 36.50 5.97
CA LYS A 425 -1.27 35.24 6.67
C LYS A 425 -0.91 34.10 5.72
N VAL A 426 0.00 33.23 6.13
CA VAL A 426 0.25 31.97 5.41
C VAL A 426 -0.91 31.00 5.66
N VAL A 427 -1.44 30.42 4.58
CA VAL A 427 -2.53 29.42 4.59
C VAL A 427 -2.01 28.11 4.00
N LEU A 428 -2.30 26.99 4.66
CA LEU A 428 -1.96 25.64 4.20
C LEU A 428 -2.95 24.64 4.80
N ASP A 429 -4.05 24.37 4.11
CA ASP A 429 -5.16 23.58 4.62
C ASP A 429 -5.35 22.36 3.74
N PHE A 430 -5.56 21.19 4.34
CA PHE A 430 -6.06 20.05 3.60
C PHE A 430 -6.88 19.10 4.46
N TRP A 431 -7.78 18.38 3.80
CA TRP A 431 -8.59 17.32 4.38
C TRP A 431 -8.93 16.28 3.33
N ASP A 432 -9.17 15.05 3.79
CA ASP A 432 -9.63 13.94 2.95
C ASP A 432 -10.68 13.08 3.67
N TYR A 433 -11.51 12.38 2.90
CA TYR A 433 -12.46 11.40 3.41
C TYR A 433 -12.60 10.21 2.47
N GLN A 434 -12.95 9.06 3.03
CA GLN A 434 -13.30 7.85 2.28
C GLN A 434 -14.47 7.13 2.96
N GLY A 435 -15.40 6.61 2.17
CA GLY A 435 -16.51 5.80 2.64
C GLY A 435 -16.79 4.65 1.68
N ARG A 436 -16.93 3.45 2.22
CA ARG A 436 -17.20 2.23 1.47
C ARG A 436 -18.38 1.48 2.07
N VAL A 437 -19.28 1.01 1.22
CA VAL A 437 -20.29 0.02 1.55
C VAL A 437 -20.11 -1.14 0.58
N GLU A 438 -19.86 -2.34 1.08
CA GLU A 438 -19.75 -3.57 0.28
C GLU A 438 -20.83 -4.55 0.73
N GLN A 439 -21.70 -4.96 -0.18
CA GLN A 439 -22.82 -5.87 0.08
C GLN A 439 -22.70 -7.11 -0.79
N ARG A 440 -22.78 -8.28 -0.16
CA ARG A 440 -22.92 -9.55 -0.88
C ARG A 440 -24.32 -9.66 -1.48
N LEU A 441 -24.41 -9.89 -2.79
CA LEU A 441 -25.67 -10.09 -3.52
C LEU A 441 -25.63 -11.45 -4.20
N GLY A 442 -26.14 -12.49 -3.52
CA GLY A 442 -26.02 -13.88 -3.97
C GLY A 442 -24.55 -14.32 -4.02
N GLU A 443 -24.09 -14.71 -5.20
CA GLU A 443 -22.68 -15.04 -5.49
C GLU A 443 -21.87 -13.80 -5.91
N GLY A 444 -22.52 -12.67 -6.16
CA GLY A 444 -21.88 -11.41 -6.54
C GLY A 444 -21.61 -10.49 -5.35
N THR A 445 -20.92 -9.38 -5.64
CA THR A 445 -20.63 -8.31 -4.68
C THR A 445 -20.97 -6.97 -5.31
N LEU A 446 -21.68 -6.11 -4.57
CA LEU A 446 -21.94 -4.72 -4.92
C LEU A 446 -21.18 -3.82 -3.95
N ARG A 447 -20.38 -2.90 -4.47
CA ARG A 447 -19.58 -1.95 -3.71
C ARG A 447 -19.95 -0.53 -4.11
N LEU A 448 -20.33 0.30 -3.14
CA LEU A 448 -20.36 1.75 -3.28
C LEU A 448 -19.12 2.30 -2.57
N PHE A 449 -18.34 3.13 -3.25
CA PHE A 449 -17.14 3.74 -2.68
C PHE A 449 -17.07 5.21 -3.04
N ALA A 450 -16.95 6.07 -2.04
CA ALA A 450 -16.82 7.51 -2.21
C ALA A 450 -15.55 8.00 -1.54
N PHE A 451 -14.83 8.91 -2.19
CA PHE A 451 -13.67 9.58 -1.58
C PHE A 451 -13.50 10.98 -2.15
N GLY A 452 -12.86 11.85 -1.39
CA GLY A 452 -12.60 13.22 -1.81
C GLY A 452 -11.52 13.87 -0.99
N SER A 453 -11.01 14.98 -1.52
CA SER A 453 -9.87 15.73 -0.97
C SER A 453 -10.03 17.21 -1.25
N SER A 454 -9.44 18.03 -0.40
CA SER A 454 -9.23 19.47 -0.61
C SER A 454 -7.84 19.86 -0.17
N ASP A 455 -7.24 20.77 -0.92
CA ASP A 455 -5.93 21.38 -0.66
C ASP A 455 -6.03 22.88 -0.96
N THR A 456 -5.71 23.75 0.00
CA THR A 456 -5.66 25.21 -0.17
C THR A 456 -4.35 25.74 0.39
N PHE A 457 -3.60 26.52 -0.39
CA PHE A 457 -2.30 27.02 0.06
C PHE A 457 -1.91 28.36 -0.56
N GLY A 458 -1.08 29.11 0.17
CA GLY A 458 -0.52 30.39 -0.26
C GLY A 458 -0.59 31.44 0.85
N SER A 459 -0.82 32.70 0.50
CA SER A 459 -0.87 33.84 1.43
C SER A 459 -2.14 34.67 1.27
N GLU A 460 -2.73 35.08 2.37
CA GLU A 460 -3.96 35.85 2.44
C GLU A 460 -3.70 37.21 3.10
N ALA A 461 -4.15 38.29 2.46
CA ALA A 461 -4.01 39.64 3.00
C ALA A 461 -4.82 39.80 4.30
N GLN A 462 -4.24 40.50 5.29
CA GLN A 462 -4.92 40.81 6.55
C GLN A 462 -5.41 42.27 6.63
N ASP A 463 -4.95 43.13 5.72
CA ASP A 463 -5.37 44.52 5.60
C ASP A 463 -5.75 44.88 4.14
N ALA A 464 -6.22 46.10 3.92
CA ALA A 464 -6.69 46.57 2.61
C ALA A 464 -5.57 46.80 1.57
N TRP A 465 -4.30 46.74 1.98
CA TRP A 465 -3.12 47.00 1.15
C TRP A 465 -2.18 45.78 1.04
N GLY A 466 -2.57 44.64 1.61
CA GLY A 466 -1.81 43.39 1.54
C GLY A 466 -2.15 42.58 0.30
N ASP A 467 -1.18 41.79 -0.16
CA ASP A 467 -1.36 40.91 -1.31
C ASP A 467 -1.98 39.57 -0.89
N THR A 468 -2.86 39.05 -1.73
CA THR A 468 -3.39 37.68 -1.64
C THR A 468 -2.88 36.88 -2.82
N ALA A 469 -2.34 35.69 -2.55
CA ALA A 469 -1.92 34.73 -3.56
C ALA A 469 -2.29 33.33 -3.07
N MET A 470 -3.40 32.80 -3.58
CA MET A 470 -4.01 31.55 -3.12
C MET A 470 -4.18 30.58 -4.27
N GLN A 471 -3.98 29.31 -3.98
CA GLN A 471 -4.29 28.20 -4.88
C GLN A 471 -5.11 27.16 -4.14
N SER A 472 -6.15 26.63 -4.77
CA SER A 472 -6.97 25.56 -4.20
C SER A 472 -7.27 24.46 -5.21
N ILE A 473 -7.30 23.23 -4.73
CA ILE A 473 -7.69 22.05 -5.49
C ILE A 473 -8.66 21.24 -4.64
N ILE A 474 -9.80 20.87 -5.21
CA ILE A 474 -10.81 20.04 -4.55
C ILE A 474 -11.25 18.96 -5.53
N PHE A 475 -11.40 17.72 -5.07
CA PHE A 475 -12.05 16.72 -5.88
C PHE A 475 -12.90 15.75 -5.06
N HIS A 476 -13.91 15.19 -5.72
CA HIS A 476 -14.79 14.16 -5.18
C HIS A 476 -14.98 13.04 -6.20
N ARG A 477 -15.11 11.80 -5.72
CA ARG A 477 -15.36 10.60 -6.51
C ARG A 477 -16.42 9.73 -5.83
N VAL A 478 -17.30 9.14 -6.63
CA VAL A 478 -18.27 8.12 -6.22
C VAL A 478 -18.24 6.99 -7.24
N ASP A 479 -17.87 5.78 -6.84
CA ASP A 479 -17.77 4.55 -7.65
C ASP A 479 -18.82 3.53 -7.20
N LEU A 480 -19.61 3.01 -8.13
CA LEU A 480 -20.51 1.88 -7.94
C LEU A 480 -19.96 0.67 -8.72
N ARG A 481 -19.44 -0.29 -7.95
CA ARG A 481 -18.82 -1.58 -8.28
C ARG A 481 -19.75 -2.80 -8.26
N HIS A 482 -20.14 -3.44 -9.35
CA HIS A 482 -20.70 -4.80 -9.27
C HIS A 482 -19.76 -5.84 -9.87
N ARG A 483 -19.52 -6.94 -9.14
CA ARG A 483 -18.82 -8.12 -9.63
C ARG A 483 -19.70 -9.35 -9.46
N HIS A 484 -19.80 -10.16 -10.49
CA HIS A 484 -20.64 -11.35 -10.47
C HIS A 484 -20.00 -12.48 -11.29
N PRO A 485 -20.01 -13.73 -10.80
CA PRO A 485 -19.57 -14.87 -11.61
C PRO A 485 -20.52 -15.08 -12.80
N VAL A 486 -19.98 -15.22 -14.01
CA VAL A 486 -20.76 -15.45 -15.24
C VAL A 486 -20.05 -16.51 -16.10
N GLY A 487 -20.65 -17.70 -16.16
CA GLY A 487 -20.05 -18.85 -16.84
C GLY A 487 -18.73 -19.26 -16.17
N PRO A 488 -17.64 -19.49 -16.93
CA PRO A 488 -16.33 -19.87 -16.38
C PRO A 488 -15.51 -18.67 -15.88
N GLY A 489 -16.12 -17.50 -15.70
CA GLY A 489 -15.40 -16.25 -15.42
C GLY A 489 -16.15 -15.32 -14.48
N GLU A 490 -15.57 -14.14 -14.27
CA GLU A 490 -16.13 -13.04 -13.47
C GLU A 490 -16.38 -11.83 -14.37
N LEU A 491 -17.60 -11.29 -14.29
CA LEU A 491 -17.99 -10.04 -14.92
C LEU A 491 -17.90 -8.91 -13.89
N GLU A 492 -17.23 -7.82 -14.25
CA GLU A 492 -17.20 -6.56 -13.52
C GLU A 492 -17.94 -5.50 -14.32
N VAL A 493 -18.89 -4.82 -13.69
CA VAL A 493 -19.57 -3.63 -14.23
C VAL A 493 -19.39 -2.50 -13.23
N GLY A 494 -18.97 -1.32 -13.70
CA GLY A 494 -18.77 -0.18 -12.83
C GLY A 494 -19.13 1.15 -13.44
N GLY A 495 -19.56 2.09 -12.59
CA GLY A 495 -19.76 3.50 -12.92
C GLY A 495 -19.09 4.38 -11.88
N THR A 496 -18.42 5.44 -12.31
CA THR A 496 -17.79 6.44 -11.43
C THR A 496 -18.26 7.83 -11.83
N TRP A 497 -18.58 8.66 -10.85
CA TRP A 497 -18.87 10.09 -11.05
C TRP A 497 -17.84 10.90 -10.28
N GLY A 498 -17.42 12.03 -10.85
CA GLY A 498 -16.47 12.91 -10.20
C GLY A 498 -16.68 14.40 -10.48
N LEU A 499 -16.18 15.18 -9.53
CA LEU A 499 -16.12 16.63 -9.57
C LEU A 499 -14.69 17.04 -9.21
N ASP A 500 -14.10 17.92 -10.00
CA ASP A 500 -12.78 18.52 -9.76
C ASP A 500 -12.94 20.04 -9.81
N ARG A 501 -12.36 20.74 -8.84
CA ARG A 501 -12.27 22.20 -8.80
C ARG A 501 -10.83 22.61 -8.64
N PHE A 502 -10.42 23.62 -9.39
CA PHE A 502 -9.13 24.27 -9.23
C PHE A 502 -9.33 25.78 -9.23
N ALA A 503 -8.68 26.49 -8.31
CA ALA A 503 -8.67 27.94 -8.32
C ALA A 503 -7.27 28.50 -8.10
N ILE A 504 -6.97 29.61 -8.78
CA ILE A 504 -5.84 30.50 -8.51
C ILE A 504 -6.44 31.88 -8.25
N VAL A 505 -6.09 32.50 -7.13
CA VAL A 505 -6.56 33.84 -6.77
C VAL A 505 -5.35 34.69 -6.43
N SER A 506 -5.07 35.69 -7.25
CA SER A 506 -4.04 36.71 -7.01
C SER A 506 -4.72 38.07 -6.88
N ARG A 507 -4.48 38.80 -5.81
CA ARG A 507 -5.00 40.16 -5.61
C ARG A 507 -3.89 41.03 -5.03
N SER A 508 -3.60 42.14 -5.71
CA SER A 508 -2.58 43.12 -5.34
C SER A 508 -3.23 44.50 -5.26
N PRO A 509 -3.45 45.04 -4.04
CA PRO A 509 -4.05 46.36 -3.89
C PRO A 509 -3.14 47.51 -4.39
N PRO A 510 -3.70 48.64 -4.87
CA PRO A 510 -5.13 48.94 -4.99
C PRO A 510 -5.65 48.62 -6.39
N GLY A 511 -6.29 47.47 -6.57
CA GLY A 511 -7.17 47.21 -7.71
C GLY A 511 -6.66 46.23 -8.77
N GLU A 512 -5.53 45.56 -8.56
CA GLU A 512 -5.13 44.44 -9.42
C GLU A 512 -5.67 43.12 -8.86
N ALA A 513 -6.39 42.36 -9.68
CA ALA A 513 -6.83 41.01 -9.34
C ALA A 513 -6.75 40.12 -10.58
N THR A 514 -6.30 38.89 -10.39
CA THR A 514 -6.37 37.82 -11.39
C THR A 514 -6.85 36.56 -10.69
N GLU A 515 -8.01 36.08 -11.10
CA GLU A 515 -8.61 34.85 -10.59
C GLU A 515 -8.88 33.89 -11.74
N VAL A 516 -8.49 32.63 -11.56
CA VAL A 516 -8.79 31.54 -12.48
C VAL A 516 -9.55 30.50 -11.69
N HIS A 517 -10.77 30.17 -12.11
CA HIS A 517 -11.56 29.08 -11.53
C HIS A 517 -11.86 28.04 -12.61
N ILE A 518 -11.63 26.77 -12.29
CA ILE A 518 -11.86 25.65 -13.19
C ILE A 518 -12.76 24.64 -12.50
N ASP A 519 -13.96 24.45 -13.03
CA ASP A 519 -14.93 23.45 -12.57
C ASP A 519 -15.03 22.33 -13.62
N GLN A 520 -14.68 21.11 -13.25
CA GLN A 520 -14.77 19.93 -14.11
C GLN A 520 -15.67 18.87 -13.50
N GLY A 521 -16.73 18.50 -14.21
CA GLY A 521 -17.52 17.31 -13.92
C GLY A 521 -17.15 16.17 -14.86
N HIS A 522 -17.13 14.94 -14.36
CA HIS A 522 -16.97 13.77 -15.20
C HIS A 522 -17.77 12.57 -14.74
N TRP A 523 -18.05 11.68 -15.69
CA TRP A 523 -18.55 10.35 -15.40
C TRP A 523 -17.78 9.35 -16.25
N SER A 524 -17.60 8.15 -15.71
CA SER A 524 -17.00 7.03 -16.42
C SER A 524 -17.79 5.76 -16.19
N ALA A 525 -17.87 4.91 -17.22
CA ALA A 525 -18.39 3.56 -17.09
C ALA A 525 -17.31 2.56 -17.54
N ARG A 526 -17.29 1.39 -16.91
CA ARG A 526 -16.36 0.32 -17.26
C ARG A 526 -17.00 -1.05 -17.18
N LEU A 527 -16.52 -1.91 -18.05
CA LEU A 527 -16.89 -3.30 -18.18
C LEU A 527 -15.61 -4.12 -18.19
N GLY A 528 -15.55 -5.19 -17.40
CA GLY A 528 -14.43 -6.13 -17.38
C GLY A 528 -14.95 -7.56 -17.35
N TYR A 529 -14.26 -8.46 -18.03
CA TYR A 529 -14.54 -9.89 -18.01
C TYR A 529 -13.22 -10.65 -17.91
N SER A 530 -13.12 -11.55 -16.94
CA SER A 530 -11.96 -12.44 -16.75
C SER A 530 -12.44 -13.87 -16.74
N ALA A 531 -11.94 -14.70 -17.66
CA ALA A 531 -12.35 -16.09 -17.79
C ALA A 531 -11.16 -17.02 -18.03
N THR A 532 -11.15 -18.14 -17.32
CA THR A 532 -10.18 -19.21 -17.54
C THR A 532 -10.68 -20.07 -18.70
N LEU A 533 -10.02 -19.96 -19.86
CA LEU A 533 -10.37 -20.71 -21.07
C LEU A 533 -9.86 -22.16 -21.00
N SER A 534 -8.71 -22.35 -20.36
CA SER A 534 -8.08 -23.65 -20.09
C SER A 534 -7.15 -23.53 -18.88
N PRO A 535 -6.62 -24.62 -18.30
CA PRO A 535 -5.61 -24.54 -17.23
C PRO A 535 -4.38 -23.70 -17.60
N SER A 536 -4.05 -23.63 -18.91
CA SER A 536 -2.92 -22.87 -19.45
C SER A 536 -3.28 -21.48 -20.01
N ALA A 537 -4.54 -21.06 -19.98
CA ALA A 537 -4.97 -19.83 -20.65
C ALA A 537 -6.09 -19.10 -19.91
N THR A 538 -5.84 -17.85 -19.53
CA THR A 538 -6.85 -16.93 -18.98
C THR A 538 -7.02 -15.74 -19.91
N LEU A 539 -8.25 -15.49 -20.37
CA LEU A 539 -8.62 -14.31 -21.13
C LEU A 539 -9.10 -13.22 -20.17
N ARG A 540 -8.59 -12.01 -20.36
CA ARG A 540 -9.11 -10.80 -19.74
C ARG A 540 -9.49 -9.82 -20.85
N ALA A 541 -10.65 -9.21 -20.74
CA ALA A 541 -11.10 -8.19 -21.68
C ALA A 541 -11.90 -7.13 -20.94
N GLY A 542 -11.95 -5.93 -21.51
CA GLY A 542 -12.75 -4.87 -20.94
C GLY A 542 -12.94 -3.70 -21.89
N ALA A 543 -13.80 -2.79 -21.46
CA ALA A 543 -14.04 -1.52 -22.12
C ALA A 543 -14.28 -0.44 -21.06
N ASP A 544 -13.89 0.78 -21.39
CA ASP A 544 -14.08 1.95 -20.55
C ASP A 544 -14.53 3.16 -21.38
N VAL A 545 -15.40 3.99 -20.83
CA VAL A 545 -15.76 5.30 -21.38
C VAL A 545 -15.68 6.33 -20.27
N GLU A 546 -15.11 7.48 -20.56
CA GLU A 546 -15.01 8.63 -19.66
C GLU A 546 -15.44 9.89 -20.41
N HIS A 547 -16.36 10.64 -19.83
CA HIS A 547 -16.83 11.89 -20.38
C HIS A 547 -16.54 13.02 -19.39
N LYS A 548 -15.87 14.07 -19.85
CA LYS A 548 -15.48 15.25 -19.07
C LYS A 548 -16.11 16.50 -19.63
N ARG A 549 -16.61 17.34 -18.73
CA ARG A 549 -17.08 18.69 -19.00
C ARG A 549 -16.35 19.64 -18.07
N ALA A 550 -15.60 20.58 -18.62
CA ALA A 550 -14.91 21.61 -17.85
C ALA A 550 -15.39 23.01 -18.24
N ILE A 551 -15.51 23.89 -17.25
CA ILE A 551 -15.81 25.33 -17.39
C ILE A 551 -14.62 26.07 -16.76
N VAL A 552 -14.13 27.09 -17.46
CA VAL A 552 -13.03 27.95 -16.98
C VAL A 552 -13.57 29.38 -16.89
N GLU A 553 -13.47 29.96 -15.70
CA GLU A 553 -13.83 31.34 -15.42
C GLU A 553 -12.55 32.12 -15.13
N LEU A 554 -12.29 33.17 -15.91
CA LEU A 554 -11.16 34.08 -15.73
C LEU A 554 -11.71 35.44 -15.30
N LEU A 555 -11.27 35.90 -14.13
CA LEU A 555 -11.54 37.25 -13.63
C LEU A 555 -10.24 38.04 -13.71
N GLN A 556 -10.22 39.14 -14.44
CA GLN A 556 -9.09 40.07 -14.43
C GLN A 556 -9.57 41.48 -14.11
N GLN A 557 -8.91 42.12 -13.15
CA GLN A 557 -9.10 43.50 -12.80
C GLN A 557 -7.74 44.18 -12.81
N ASP A 558 -7.59 45.24 -13.62
CA ASP A 558 -6.38 46.05 -13.66
C ASP A 558 -6.68 47.39 -12.95
N GLY A 559 -5.69 47.95 -12.25
CA GLY A 559 -5.87 49.12 -11.38
C GLY A 559 -6.59 50.31 -12.04
N GLY A 560 -7.91 50.42 -11.79
CA GLY A 560 -8.76 51.51 -12.30
C GLY A 560 -9.82 51.11 -13.34
N SER A 561 -9.91 49.85 -13.77
CA SER A 561 -10.98 49.34 -14.66
C SER A 561 -12.04 48.52 -13.91
N ASP A 562 -13.22 48.35 -14.53
CA ASP A 562 -14.17 47.31 -14.11
C ASP A 562 -13.52 45.93 -14.28
N ALA A 563 -13.97 44.94 -13.50
CA ALA A 563 -13.49 43.57 -13.61
C ALA A 563 -14.02 42.94 -14.91
N ASP A 564 -13.12 42.52 -15.78
CA ASP A 564 -13.46 41.72 -16.95
C ASP A 564 -13.64 40.27 -16.51
N VAL A 565 -14.86 39.76 -16.67
CA VAL A 565 -15.20 38.36 -16.42
C VAL A 565 -15.33 37.65 -17.75
N GLU A 566 -14.31 36.87 -18.10
CA GLU A 566 -14.33 36.03 -19.29
C GLU A 566 -14.64 34.58 -18.89
N VAL A 567 -15.79 34.08 -19.32
CA VAL A 567 -16.10 32.65 -19.24
C VAL A 567 -15.62 32.00 -20.54
N ALA A 568 -14.52 31.26 -20.46
CA ALA A 568 -13.91 30.59 -21.61
C ALA A 568 -14.78 29.37 -22.06
N PRO A 569 -14.62 28.88 -23.30
CA PRO A 569 -15.50 27.85 -23.83
C PRO A 569 -15.48 26.55 -23.01
N VAL A 570 -16.65 25.91 -22.91
CA VAL A 570 -16.80 24.61 -22.25
C VAL A 570 -15.96 23.57 -23.01
N ALA A 571 -15.00 22.96 -22.33
CA ALA A 571 -14.25 21.85 -22.90
C ALA A 571 -15.02 20.53 -22.65
N LEU A 572 -15.35 19.81 -23.72
CA LEU A 572 -16.08 18.54 -23.67
C LEU A 572 -15.23 17.44 -24.30
N GLY A 573 -14.72 16.53 -23.46
CA GLY A 573 -13.92 15.38 -23.89
C GLY A 573 -14.65 14.07 -23.63
N THR A 574 -14.71 13.18 -24.62
CA THR A 574 -15.16 11.79 -24.45
C THR A 574 -14.03 10.86 -24.86
N PHE A 575 -13.63 9.99 -23.93
CA PHE A 575 -12.55 9.05 -24.10
C PHE A 575 -13.12 7.65 -24.01
N MET A 576 -12.90 6.83 -25.01
CA MET A 576 -13.40 5.45 -25.08
C MET A 576 -12.23 4.51 -25.26
N GLY A 577 -12.22 3.42 -24.50
CA GLY A 577 -11.19 2.39 -24.54
C GLY A 577 -11.82 1.00 -24.65
N ALA A 578 -11.18 0.12 -25.41
CA ALA A 578 -11.44 -1.31 -25.39
C ALA A 578 -10.10 -2.04 -25.33
N TRP A 579 -10.02 -3.09 -24.52
CA TRP A 579 -8.78 -3.81 -24.31
C TRP A 579 -9.00 -5.30 -24.12
N THR A 580 -7.95 -6.07 -24.42
CA THR A 580 -7.89 -7.51 -24.16
C THR A 580 -6.47 -7.93 -23.85
N GLU A 581 -6.34 -8.98 -23.05
CA GLU A 581 -5.10 -9.58 -22.59
C GLU A 581 -5.32 -11.09 -22.49
N LEU A 582 -4.44 -11.89 -23.08
CA LEU A 582 -4.44 -13.34 -22.95
C LEU A 582 -3.24 -13.74 -22.11
N VAL A 583 -3.46 -14.22 -20.88
CA VAL A 583 -2.40 -14.83 -20.08
C VAL A 583 -2.26 -16.27 -20.54
N TRP A 584 -1.21 -16.57 -21.32
CA TRP A 584 -0.97 -17.90 -21.87
C TRP A 584 0.28 -18.53 -21.26
N GLN A 585 0.12 -19.70 -20.67
CA GLN A 585 1.18 -20.52 -20.08
C GLN A 585 1.30 -21.83 -20.85
N PRO A 586 1.93 -21.84 -22.04
CA PRO A 586 2.05 -23.06 -22.85
C PRO A 586 2.85 -24.17 -22.17
N HIS A 587 3.66 -23.83 -21.17
CA HIS A 587 4.48 -24.73 -20.37
C HIS A 587 4.68 -24.09 -19.00
N GLU A 588 4.91 -24.87 -17.94
CA GLU A 588 5.18 -24.38 -16.55
C GLU A 588 6.36 -23.38 -16.43
N LYS A 589 7.19 -23.27 -17.48
CA LYS A 589 8.38 -22.42 -17.53
C LYS A 589 8.17 -21.14 -18.33
N TRP A 590 7.04 -20.99 -19.02
CA TRP A 590 6.78 -19.90 -19.93
C TRP A 590 5.45 -19.26 -19.61
N ALA A 591 5.45 -17.93 -19.47
CA ALA A 591 4.24 -17.13 -19.50
C ALA A 591 4.38 -16.09 -20.62
N VAL A 592 3.42 -16.07 -21.54
CA VAL A 592 3.35 -15.16 -22.67
C VAL A 592 2.02 -14.43 -22.60
N VAL A 593 2.09 -13.10 -22.55
CA VAL A 593 0.93 -12.25 -22.31
C VAL A 593 0.83 -11.20 -23.43
N PRO A 594 0.26 -11.56 -24.59
CA PRO A 594 -0.13 -10.58 -25.59
C PRO A 594 -1.33 -9.79 -25.09
N GLY A 595 -1.31 -8.50 -25.36
CA GLY A 595 -2.35 -7.55 -25.01
C GLY A 595 -2.57 -6.53 -26.11
N LEU A 596 -3.78 -6.01 -26.19
CA LEU A 596 -4.15 -4.97 -27.13
C LEU A 596 -5.08 -3.98 -26.44
N ARG A 597 -4.82 -2.69 -26.61
CA ARG A 597 -5.76 -1.62 -26.28
C ARG A 597 -6.03 -0.76 -27.51
N VAL A 598 -7.28 -0.33 -27.66
CA VAL A 598 -7.71 0.66 -28.64
C VAL A 598 -8.36 1.80 -27.88
N ASP A 599 -7.88 3.02 -28.09
CA ASP A 599 -8.49 4.23 -27.52
C ASP A 599 -9.01 5.16 -28.62
N ASN A 600 -10.13 5.80 -28.37
CA ASN A 600 -10.64 6.94 -29.12
C ASN A 600 -10.79 8.14 -28.18
N TYR A 601 -10.17 9.26 -28.56
CA TYR A 601 -10.21 10.54 -27.86
C TYR A 601 -11.03 11.48 -28.73
N HIS A 602 -12.20 11.87 -28.25
CA HIS A 602 -13.11 12.77 -28.93
C HIS A 602 -13.22 14.07 -28.15
N LEU A 603 -12.91 15.20 -28.78
CA LEU A 603 -13.05 16.54 -28.23
C LEU A 603 -14.11 17.29 -29.06
N SER A 604 -15.17 17.75 -28.41
CA SER A 604 -16.22 18.55 -29.07
C SER A 604 -15.67 19.92 -29.47
N PRO A 605 -16.02 20.45 -30.66
CA PRO A 605 -17.06 19.96 -31.57
C PRO A 605 -16.65 18.97 -32.68
N GLY A 606 -15.48 18.30 -32.63
CA GLY A 606 -15.18 17.30 -33.67
C GLY A 606 -13.72 16.85 -33.84
N ILE A 607 -12.87 17.00 -32.83
CA ILE A 607 -11.49 16.50 -32.90
C ILE A 607 -11.45 15.07 -32.41
N ASP A 608 -11.23 14.15 -33.33
CA ASP A 608 -11.01 12.75 -33.04
C ASP A 608 -9.53 12.36 -33.16
N ARG A 609 -9.05 11.62 -32.18
CA ARG A 609 -7.78 10.88 -32.22
C ARG A 609 -8.06 9.42 -31.89
N ARG A 610 -7.34 8.52 -32.54
CA ARG A 610 -7.43 7.08 -32.29
C ARG A 610 -6.05 6.53 -32.05
N ALA A 611 -5.92 5.64 -31.09
CA ALA A 611 -4.67 4.99 -30.73
C ALA A 611 -4.87 3.48 -30.70
N LEU A 612 -3.86 2.75 -31.20
CA LEU A 612 -3.76 1.31 -31.13
C LEU A 612 -2.49 0.98 -30.35
N GLU A 613 -2.62 0.18 -29.30
CA GLU A 613 -1.58 -0.06 -28.31
C GLU A 613 -1.38 -1.57 -28.12
N PRO A 614 -0.64 -2.23 -29.02
CA PRO A 614 -0.21 -3.60 -28.80
C PRO A 614 0.81 -3.64 -27.66
N ARG A 615 0.72 -4.67 -26.82
CA ARG A 615 1.61 -4.92 -25.69
C ARG A 615 1.93 -6.41 -25.65
N LEU A 616 3.15 -6.75 -25.26
CA LEU A 616 3.60 -8.12 -25.10
C LEU A 616 4.48 -8.21 -23.86
N THR A 617 4.16 -9.17 -22.99
CA THR A 617 5.05 -9.59 -21.91
C THR A 617 5.42 -11.05 -22.09
N VAL A 618 6.68 -11.38 -21.84
CA VAL A 618 7.20 -12.75 -21.84
C VAL A 618 7.99 -12.97 -20.56
N ARG A 619 7.75 -14.10 -19.89
CA ARG A 619 8.51 -14.56 -18.73
C ARG A 619 8.95 -16.00 -18.96
N HIS A 620 10.19 -16.29 -18.59
CA HIS A 620 10.81 -17.60 -18.71
C HIS A 620 11.50 -18.01 -17.41
N LYS A 621 10.98 -19.04 -16.74
CA LYS A 621 11.64 -19.66 -15.59
C LYS A 621 12.79 -20.53 -16.09
N VAL A 622 14.02 -20.05 -15.91
CA VAL A 622 15.24 -20.80 -16.24
C VAL A 622 15.49 -21.89 -15.19
N SER A 623 15.15 -21.60 -13.93
CA SER A 623 15.13 -22.53 -12.79
C SER A 623 14.10 -22.07 -11.76
N GLU A 624 13.91 -22.82 -10.67
CA GLU A 624 13.08 -22.41 -9.53
C GLU A 624 13.52 -21.07 -8.89
N ALA A 625 14.81 -20.75 -8.99
CA ALA A 625 15.39 -19.54 -8.41
C ALA A 625 15.49 -18.38 -9.42
N LEU A 626 15.66 -18.65 -10.71
CA LEU A 626 15.96 -17.63 -11.74
C LEU A 626 14.87 -17.54 -12.80
N THR A 627 14.28 -16.35 -12.95
CA THR A 627 13.32 -16.01 -13.99
C THR A 627 13.83 -14.88 -14.86
N LEU A 628 13.81 -15.07 -16.18
CA LEU A 628 14.01 -14.01 -17.15
C LEU A 628 12.67 -13.42 -17.58
N LYS A 629 12.65 -12.13 -17.89
CA LYS A 629 11.43 -11.40 -18.24
C LYS A 629 11.71 -10.33 -19.29
N GLY A 630 10.74 -10.04 -20.13
CA GLY A 630 10.85 -9.02 -21.16
C GLY A 630 9.48 -8.48 -21.59
N GLY A 631 9.44 -7.20 -21.93
CA GLY A 631 8.22 -6.46 -22.22
C GLY A 631 8.41 -5.46 -23.34
N ALA A 632 7.39 -5.32 -24.19
CA ALA A 632 7.35 -4.34 -25.25
C ALA A 632 5.92 -3.82 -25.41
N GLY A 633 5.76 -2.52 -25.68
CA GLY A 633 4.46 -1.97 -26.01
C GLY A 633 4.52 -0.58 -26.61
N LEU A 634 3.41 -0.18 -27.25
CA LEU A 634 3.17 1.17 -27.74
C LEU A 634 2.15 1.87 -26.82
N PHE A 635 2.39 3.15 -26.52
CA PHE A 635 1.63 3.93 -25.54
C PHE A 635 1.36 5.33 -26.07
N HIS A 636 0.17 5.85 -25.75
CA HIS A 636 -0.27 7.19 -26.11
C HIS A 636 -0.90 7.90 -24.92
N GLN A 637 -0.74 9.22 -24.88
CA GLN A 637 -1.42 10.09 -23.92
C GLN A 637 -1.64 11.48 -24.52
N PRO A 638 -2.62 12.25 -24.04
CA PRO A 638 -2.66 13.69 -24.27
C PRO A 638 -1.39 14.35 -23.71
N PRO A 639 -0.99 15.54 -24.21
CA PRO A 639 0.06 16.32 -23.58
C PRO A 639 -0.26 16.62 -22.12
N THR A 640 0.77 16.61 -21.28
CA THR A 640 0.63 16.79 -19.83
C THR A 640 1.41 18.01 -19.37
N THR A 641 0.99 18.57 -18.24
CA THR A 641 1.74 19.56 -17.46
C THR A 641 2.60 18.88 -16.39
N LEU A 642 3.33 19.65 -15.58
CA LEU A 642 4.14 19.13 -14.48
C LEU A 642 3.34 18.27 -13.49
N ILE A 643 2.18 18.78 -13.08
CA ILE A 643 1.18 18.10 -12.25
C ILE A 643 -0.12 18.00 -13.04
N SER A 644 -0.95 17.00 -12.74
CA SER A 644 -2.26 16.85 -13.40
C SER A 644 -3.20 17.96 -12.94
N LEU A 645 -3.58 18.84 -13.86
CA LEU A 645 -4.58 19.88 -13.64
C LEU A 645 -5.89 19.51 -14.37
N PRO A 646 -7.07 19.85 -13.82
CA PRO A 646 -8.33 19.76 -14.57
C PRO A 646 -8.23 20.51 -15.90
N VAL A 647 -9.08 20.16 -16.88
CA VAL A 647 -9.14 20.71 -18.25
C VAL A 647 -7.91 20.52 -19.15
N VAL A 648 -6.70 20.39 -18.62
CA VAL A 648 -5.46 20.31 -19.41
C VAL A 648 -5.44 19.13 -20.36
N ASP A 649 -5.86 17.95 -19.92
CA ASP A 649 -5.91 16.74 -20.76
C ASP A 649 -6.95 16.83 -21.87
N VAL A 650 -8.03 17.59 -21.68
CA VAL A 650 -9.06 17.86 -22.68
C VAL A 650 -8.57 18.91 -23.69
N GLY A 651 -8.06 20.05 -23.21
CA GLY A 651 -7.60 21.15 -24.06
C GLY A 651 -6.35 20.80 -24.86
N SER A 652 -5.41 20.07 -24.26
CA SER A 652 -4.16 19.69 -24.93
C SER A 652 -4.32 18.69 -26.07
N LEU A 653 -5.48 18.02 -26.21
CA LEU A 653 -5.77 17.16 -27.38
C LEU A 653 -5.71 17.91 -28.71
N LEU A 654 -5.96 19.23 -28.71
CA LEU A 654 -5.76 20.12 -29.86
C LEU A 654 -4.33 20.00 -30.42
N LEU A 655 -3.36 19.78 -29.52
CA LEU A 655 -1.95 19.64 -29.84
C LEU A 655 -1.56 18.22 -30.28
N GLY A 656 -2.54 17.28 -30.36
CA GLY A 656 -2.36 15.89 -30.75
C GLY A 656 -1.86 14.99 -29.62
N LEU A 657 -1.80 13.68 -29.88
CA LEU A 657 -1.34 12.70 -28.88
C LEU A 657 0.20 12.64 -28.84
N GLN A 658 0.73 12.52 -27.63
CA GLN A 658 2.07 11.99 -27.42
C GLN A 658 2.08 10.50 -27.75
N GLN A 659 3.23 9.98 -28.19
CA GLN A 659 3.42 8.59 -28.57
C GLN A 659 4.80 8.10 -28.14
N GLY A 660 4.86 6.92 -27.53
CA GLY A 660 6.13 6.30 -27.12
C GLY A 660 6.09 4.79 -27.15
N VAL A 661 7.25 4.20 -27.39
CA VAL A 661 7.49 2.77 -27.26
C VAL A 661 8.16 2.54 -25.90
N GLN A 662 7.77 1.49 -25.18
CA GLN A 662 8.49 1.07 -23.98
C GLN A 662 8.99 -0.36 -24.16
N LEU A 663 10.30 -0.56 -23.98
CA LEU A 663 10.98 -1.86 -24.08
C LEU A 663 11.70 -2.12 -22.76
N SER A 664 11.59 -3.34 -22.24
CA SER A 664 12.30 -3.77 -21.04
C SER A 664 12.72 -5.24 -21.13
N VAL A 665 13.87 -5.56 -20.55
CA VAL A 665 14.34 -6.92 -20.32
C VAL A 665 14.96 -6.98 -18.93
N GLY A 666 14.76 -8.09 -18.23
CA GLY A 666 15.23 -8.22 -16.86
C GLY A 666 15.36 -9.66 -16.39
N ALA A 667 15.87 -9.79 -15.17
CA ALA A 667 16.02 -11.04 -14.46
C ALA A 667 15.60 -10.86 -12.99
N GLU A 668 14.94 -11.89 -12.45
CA GLU A 668 14.58 -12.03 -11.05
C GLU A 668 15.25 -13.29 -10.51
N TRP A 669 16.00 -13.15 -9.42
CA TRP A 669 16.72 -14.23 -8.78
C TRP A 669 16.35 -14.31 -7.30
N LYS A 670 15.70 -15.41 -6.90
CA LYS A 670 15.51 -15.79 -5.49
C LYS A 670 16.81 -16.42 -5.00
N ALA A 671 17.63 -15.61 -4.33
CA ALA A 671 18.94 -15.99 -3.80
C ALA A 671 18.82 -16.73 -2.44
N TRP A 672 19.95 -17.00 -1.78
CA TRP A 672 19.96 -17.72 -0.50
C TRP A 672 19.17 -16.98 0.59
N ARG A 673 18.54 -17.74 1.50
CA ARG A 673 17.82 -17.23 2.68
C ARG A 673 16.68 -16.25 2.37
N GLY A 674 16.00 -16.40 1.23
CA GLY A 674 14.81 -15.61 0.90
C GLY A 674 15.10 -14.19 0.38
N LEU A 675 16.36 -13.87 0.06
CA LEU A 675 16.72 -12.62 -0.62
C LEU A 675 16.23 -12.63 -2.07
N GLU A 676 15.61 -11.53 -2.50
CA GLU A 676 15.18 -11.31 -3.89
C GLU A 676 16.13 -10.32 -4.57
N VAL A 677 16.69 -10.70 -5.72
CA VAL A 677 17.50 -9.82 -6.57
C VAL A 677 16.78 -9.59 -7.89
N GLY A 678 16.59 -8.33 -8.26
CA GLY A 678 16.03 -7.90 -9.54
C GLY A 678 17.02 -7.04 -10.31
N LEU A 679 17.12 -7.28 -11.61
CA LEU A 679 17.83 -6.44 -12.56
C LEU A 679 16.92 -6.19 -13.76
N ASP A 680 16.68 -4.94 -14.11
CA ASP A 680 15.88 -4.53 -15.25
C ASP A 680 16.66 -3.52 -16.10
N VAL A 681 16.63 -3.67 -17.43
CA VAL A 681 17.20 -2.74 -18.41
C VAL A 681 16.09 -2.32 -19.35
N TYR A 682 15.99 -1.02 -19.60
CA TYR A 682 14.89 -0.46 -20.40
C TYR A 682 15.35 0.55 -21.45
N LEU A 683 14.55 0.67 -22.50
CA LEU A 683 14.69 1.63 -23.59
C LEU A 683 13.29 2.11 -24.00
N ASN A 684 13.04 3.41 -23.86
CA ASN A 684 11.73 4.02 -24.09
C ASN A 684 11.84 5.18 -25.11
N PRO A 685 11.85 4.89 -26.42
CA PRO A 685 11.80 5.92 -27.46
C PRO A 685 10.46 6.67 -27.42
N MET A 686 10.51 7.98 -27.26
CA MET A 686 9.36 8.86 -27.38
C MET A 686 9.29 9.37 -28.81
N LEU A 687 8.42 8.76 -29.61
CA LEU A 687 8.24 9.06 -31.04
C LEU A 687 7.65 10.46 -31.24
N ARG A 688 6.82 10.89 -30.28
CA ARG A 688 6.30 12.25 -30.19
C ARG A 688 6.08 12.61 -28.73
N THR A 689 6.74 13.67 -28.27
CA THR A 689 6.60 14.19 -26.91
C THR A 689 6.35 15.68 -26.93
N LEU A 690 5.51 16.14 -26.01
CA LEU A 690 5.20 17.54 -25.79
C LEU A 690 5.15 17.80 -24.29
N GLU A 691 5.95 18.74 -23.83
CA GLU A 691 6.06 19.13 -22.43
C GLU A 691 5.44 20.51 -22.25
N LEU A 692 4.29 20.57 -21.58
CA LEU A 692 3.63 21.83 -21.26
C LEU A 692 4.17 22.34 -19.93
N THR A 693 4.99 23.40 -19.96
CA THR A 693 5.59 23.96 -18.75
C THR A 693 4.98 25.32 -18.45
N PRO A 694 4.13 25.46 -17.41
CA PRO A 694 3.55 26.76 -17.08
C PRO A 694 4.58 27.73 -16.45
N PHE A 695 5.78 27.24 -16.09
CA PHE A 695 6.79 27.95 -15.32
C PHE A 695 8.10 28.22 -16.08
N ALA A 696 8.23 27.81 -17.34
CA ALA A 696 9.43 28.04 -18.11
C ALA A 696 9.06 28.72 -19.43
N ASP A 697 9.72 29.84 -19.69
CA ASP A 697 9.86 30.36 -21.04
C ASP A 697 10.65 29.30 -21.82
N GLU A 698 9.99 28.58 -22.75
CA GLU A 698 10.69 27.68 -23.66
C GLU A 698 11.64 28.44 -24.60
N GLY A 699 11.69 29.77 -24.50
CA GLY A 699 12.63 30.63 -25.19
C GLY A 699 12.36 30.64 -26.68
N MET A 700 11.09 30.63 -27.07
CA MET A 700 10.63 30.78 -28.46
C MET A 700 9.44 31.76 -28.55
N VAL A 701 9.13 32.47 -27.47
CA VAL A 701 8.27 33.66 -27.53
C VAL A 701 9.21 34.84 -27.77
N ASP A 702 9.03 35.58 -28.87
CA ASP A 702 9.82 36.78 -29.17
C ASP A 702 9.68 37.77 -28.00
N ASP A 703 10.73 37.84 -27.19
CA ASP A 703 10.88 38.75 -26.06
C ASP A 703 11.90 39.83 -26.44
N ASP A 704 11.49 40.73 -27.34
CA ASP A 704 12.22 41.97 -27.62
C ASP A 704 11.99 43.03 -26.51
N THR A 705 11.33 42.68 -25.41
CA THR A 705 11.12 43.57 -24.26
C THR A 705 12.30 43.50 -23.29
N PRO A 706 12.89 44.65 -22.88
CA PRO A 706 13.91 44.68 -21.84
C PRO A 706 13.35 44.12 -20.53
N ASP A 707 14.15 43.29 -19.86
CA ASP A 707 13.82 42.67 -18.57
C ASP A 707 13.56 43.73 -17.49
N THR A 708 12.29 44.05 -17.23
CA THR A 708 11.86 45.04 -16.22
C THR A 708 11.62 44.44 -14.84
N GLY A 709 12.03 43.20 -14.55
CA GLY A 709 11.86 42.59 -13.22
C GLY A 709 10.40 42.30 -12.83
N THR A 710 9.49 42.31 -13.81
CA THR A 710 8.11 41.81 -13.66
C THR A 710 8.08 40.31 -13.93
N PRO A 711 7.35 39.50 -13.13
CA PRO A 711 7.23 38.07 -13.40
C PRO A 711 6.67 37.85 -14.81
N PRO A 712 7.16 36.83 -15.53
CA PRO A 712 6.76 36.62 -16.92
C PRO A 712 5.24 36.46 -16.99
N PRO A 713 4.56 37.08 -17.98
CA PRO A 713 3.15 36.85 -18.18
C PRO A 713 2.94 35.35 -18.44
N ALA A 714 2.06 34.73 -17.65
CA ALA A 714 1.71 33.33 -17.79
C ALA A 714 1.49 32.98 -19.27
N GLY A 715 2.17 31.94 -19.76
CA GLY A 715 2.19 31.49 -21.16
C GLY A 715 0.85 31.03 -21.76
N LEU A 716 -0.27 31.47 -21.17
CA LEU A 716 -1.62 31.34 -21.69
C LEU A 716 -2.17 32.68 -22.23
N ARG A 717 -1.52 33.82 -21.96
CA ARG A 717 -2.06 35.16 -22.27
C ARG A 717 -2.21 35.50 -23.76
N ARG A 718 -1.48 34.85 -24.67
CA ARG A 718 -1.46 35.26 -26.10
C ARG A 718 -2.29 34.35 -27.02
N GLY A 719 -2.82 33.23 -26.52
CA GLY A 719 -3.64 32.31 -27.32
C GLY A 719 -5.15 32.51 -27.19
N MET A 720 -5.62 33.37 -26.28
CA MET A 720 -7.03 33.49 -25.94
C MET A 720 -7.61 34.86 -26.34
N GLN A 721 -7.15 35.46 -27.43
CA GLN A 721 -7.94 36.52 -28.06
C GLN A 721 -8.98 35.85 -28.97
N LEU A 722 -10.07 35.37 -28.36
CA LEU A 722 -11.24 34.88 -29.07
C LEU A 722 -11.79 36.04 -29.91
N GLY A 723 -11.57 36.01 -31.21
CA GLY A 723 -12.14 36.99 -32.13
C GLY A 723 -13.67 37.01 -32.00
N ASP A 724 -14.22 38.22 -31.96
CA ASP A 724 -15.66 38.49 -31.93
C ASP A 724 -16.37 37.75 -33.08
N GLY A 725 -16.95 36.58 -32.76
CA GLY A 725 -17.90 35.86 -33.61
C GLY A 725 -17.30 35.10 -34.80
N GLY A 726 -16.79 33.89 -34.56
CA GLY A 726 -16.61 32.92 -35.65
C GLY A 726 -15.87 31.64 -35.30
N GLY A 727 -16.59 30.51 -35.21
CA GLY A 727 -16.03 29.15 -35.34
C GLY A 727 -15.15 28.65 -34.18
N ILE A 728 -14.84 27.35 -34.21
CA ILE A 728 -13.80 26.74 -33.38
C ILE A 728 -12.47 27.25 -33.95
N PRO A 729 -11.53 27.74 -33.12
CA PRO A 729 -10.22 28.14 -33.62
C PRO A 729 -9.52 26.93 -34.30
N ASP A 730 -9.04 27.11 -35.52
CA ASP A 730 -8.21 26.13 -36.21
C ASP A 730 -6.80 26.11 -35.56
N ARG A 731 -6.04 25.02 -35.74
CA ARG A 731 -4.64 24.94 -35.28
C ARG A 731 -3.81 26.11 -35.81
N SER A 732 -4.14 26.65 -36.99
CA SER A 732 -3.48 27.81 -37.60
C SER A 732 -3.79 29.14 -36.92
N ASP A 733 -4.85 29.21 -36.11
CA ASP A 733 -5.23 30.43 -35.38
C ASP A 733 -4.37 30.64 -34.13
N PHE A 734 -3.58 29.62 -33.77
CA PHE A 734 -2.60 29.67 -32.71
C PHE A 734 -1.18 29.53 -33.30
N ASP A 735 -0.32 30.50 -33.04
CA ASP A 735 1.10 30.44 -33.37
C ASP A 735 1.84 29.50 -32.40
N PHE A 736 1.55 28.21 -32.50
CA PHE A 736 2.22 27.18 -31.72
C PHE A 736 3.49 26.73 -32.46
N PRO A 737 4.66 26.69 -31.77
CA PRO A 737 5.88 26.11 -32.32
C PRO A 737 5.64 24.72 -32.94
N ASP A 738 6.37 24.35 -34.00
CA ASP A 738 6.30 23.00 -34.58
C ASP A 738 6.90 21.98 -33.59
N PHE A 739 6.10 21.50 -32.65
CA PHE A 739 6.50 20.52 -31.64
C PHE A 739 6.57 19.10 -32.23
N ARG A 740 7.47 18.88 -33.19
CA ARG A 740 7.94 17.54 -33.60
C ARG A 740 8.98 17.01 -32.61
N GLY A 741 8.73 17.17 -31.32
CA GLY A 741 9.65 16.72 -30.28
C GLY A 741 9.74 15.20 -30.25
N SER A 742 10.96 14.67 -30.38
CA SER A 742 11.28 13.26 -30.10
C SER A 742 12.12 13.18 -28.83
N GLY A 743 12.08 12.04 -28.15
CA GLY A 743 12.87 11.83 -26.95
C GLY A 743 13.25 10.38 -26.73
N MET A 744 14.03 10.13 -25.68
CA MET A 744 14.47 8.81 -25.29
C MET A 744 14.64 8.77 -23.78
N ALA A 745 14.13 7.73 -23.13
CA ALA A 745 14.50 7.39 -21.76
C ALA A 745 15.09 5.98 -21.71
N TYR A 746 16.23 5.78 -21.08
CA TYR A 746 16.91 4.49 -21.01
C TYR A 746 17.69 4.35 -19.72
N GLY A 747 17.86 3.12 -19.26
CA GLY A 747 18.56 2.89 -18.00
C GLY A 747 18.60 1.44 -17.55
N MET A 748 19.20 1.27 -16.38
CA MET A 748 19.32 0.03 -15.64
C MET A 748 18.82 0.24 -14.20
N GLU A 749 18.03 -0.70 -13.72
CA GLU A 749 17.37 -0.71 -12.42
C GLU A 749 17.80 -1.97 -11.67
N PHE A 750 18.34 -1.81 -10.47
CA PHE A 750 18.76 -2.90 -9.60
C PHE A 750 17.97 -2.85 -8.28
N LEU A 751 17.49 -4.00 -7.84
CA LEU A 751 16.80 -4.18 -6.57
C LEU A 751 17.37 -5.39 -5.84
N LEU A 752 17.84 -5.20 -4.61
CA LEU A 752 18.09 -6.27 -3.66
C LEU A 752 17.10 -6.10 -2.51
N ARG A 753 16.18 -7.03 -2.33
CA ARG A 753 15.11 -6.96 -1.33
C ARG A 753 15.20 -8.16 -0.39
N HIS A 754 15.07 -7.88 0.90
CA HIS A 754 14.70 -8.86 1.90
C HIS A 754 13.24 -8.60 2.28
N PRO A 755 12.29 -9.42 1.82
CA PRO A 755 10.89 -9.26 2.18
C PRO A 755 10.70 -9.39 3.70
N LEU A 756 9.54 -9.00 4.21
CA LEU A 756 9.23 -9.11 5.63
C LEU A 756 9.41 -10.56 6.13
N GLY A 757 10.44 -10.77 6.95
CA GLY A 757 10.68 -12.00 7.70
C GLY A 757 10.40 -11.81 9.20
N ASP A 758 11.01 -12.63 10.06
CA ASP A 758 10.74 -12.66 11.51
C ASP A 758 10.76 -11.26 12.17
N ASN A 759 11.89 -10.55 12.07
CA ASN A 759 12.15 -9.32 12.83
C ASN A 759 12.64 -8.16 11.97
N TRP A 760 12.83 -8.32 10.65
CA TRP A 760 13.33 -7.23 9.81
C TRP A 760 12.93 -7.37 8.35
N PHE A 761 12.93 -6.23 7.66
CA PHE A 761 12.78 -6.12 6.22
C PHE A 761 13.62 -4.97 5.70
N GLY A 762 13.87 -4.97 4.40
CA GLY A 762 14.57 -3.87 3.76
C GLY A 762 14.92 -4.12 2.31
N TRP A 763 15.39 -3.09 1.65
CA TRP A 763 15.88 -3.20 0.27
C TRP A 763 16.95 -2.16 -0.04
N LEU A 764 17.80 -2.51 -0.99
CA LEU A 764 18.71 -1.62 -1.68
C LEU A 764 18.20 -1.46 -3.12
N SER A 765 17.83 -0.25 -3.52
CA SER A 765 17.51 0.09 -4.90
C SER A 765 18.57 0.99 -5.49
N TYR A 766 18.91 0.75 -6.76
CA TYR A 766 19.82 1.60 -7.53
C TYR A 766 19.27 1.78 -8.94
N SER A 767 19.42 2.99 -9.48
CA SER A 767 19.02 3.33 -10.84
C SER A 767 20.11 4.14 -11.51
N LEU A 768 20.52 3.67 -12.68
CA LEU A 768 21.33 4.39 -13.63
C LEU A 768 20.44 4.72 -14.82
N GLN A 769 20.06 5.98 -15.01
CA GLN A 769 19.11 6.37 -16.04
C GLN A 769 19.50 7.64 -16.78
N ARG A 770 18.95 7.81 -17.98
CA ARG A 770 19.05 9.02 -18.79
C ARG A 770 17.72 9.25 -19.50
N SER A 771 17.23 10.47 -19.49
CA SER A 771 16.10 10.92 -20.31
C SER A 771 16.48 12.19 -21.07
N THR A 772 16.35 12.16 -22.40
CA THR A 772 16.70 13.27 -23.29
C THR A 772 15.57 13.57 -24.28
N ARG A 773 15.44 14.84 -24.67
CA ARG A 773 14.52 15.33 -25.69
C ARG A 773 15.27 16.14 -26.75
N ARG A 774 14.89 15.94 -28.00
CA ARG A 774 15.31 16.79 -29.11
C ARG A 774 14.56 18.11 -29.01
N THR A 775 15.29 19.21 -28.81
CA THR A 775 14.68 20.53 -28.61
C THR A 775 15.51 21.63 -29.28
N ARG A 776 14.81 22.67 -29.75
CA ARG A 776 15.42 23.90 -30.28
C ARG A 776 15.59 24.91 -29.17
N PHE A 777 16.66 25.69 -29.24
CA PHE A 777 16.98 26.71 -28.25
C PHE A 777 17.81 27.84 -28.85
N HIS A 778 17.72 29.03 -28.24
CA HIS A 778 18.48 30.20 -28.63
C HIS A 778 19.96 30.13 -28.25
N ARG A 779 20.80 30.79 -29.04
CA ARG A 779 22.22 31.05 -28.77
C ARG A 779 22.42 32.50 -28.36
N TYR A 780 23.26 32.73 -27.37
CA TYR A 780 23.53 34.06 -26.82
C TYR A 780 25.01 34.46 -26.94
N ASP A 781 25.30 35.70 -27.34
CA ASP A 781 26.65 36.27 -27.37
C ASP A 781 27.16 36.69 -25.98
N ALA A 782 28.31 37.37 -25.92
CA ALA A 782 28.93 37.76 -24.64
C ALA A 782 28.07 38.77 -23.87
N GLU A 783 27.27 39.57 -24.58
CA GLU A 783 26.37 40.60 -24.07
C GLU A 783 24.95 40.08 -23.78
N GLY A 784 24.67 38.82 -24.12
CA GLY A 784 23.39 38.17 -23.89
C GLY A 784 22.36 38.41 -25.01
N HIS A 785 22.76 38.98 -26.14
CA HIS A 785 21.89 39.10 -27.30
C HIS A 785 21.74 37.76 -28.02
N ARG A 786 20.53 37.51 -28.55
CA ARG A 786 20.24 36.34 -29.38
C ARG A 786 21.01 36.46 -30.70
N VAL A 787 21.91 35.51 -30.97
CA VAL A 787 22.70 35.44 -32.22
C VAL A 787 22.30 34.31 -33.15
N GLY A 788 21.37 33.44 -32.71
CA GLY A 788 20.83 32.38 -33.54
C GLY A 788 20.07 31.32 -32.75
N GLU A 789 19.81 30.20 -33.42
CA GLU A 789 19.17 29.01 -32.85
C GLU A 789 20.02 27.77 -33.09
N ALA A 790 19.90 26.81 -32.19
CA ALA A 790 20.48 25.48 -32.34
C ALA A 790 19.46 24.41 -31.94
N GLU A 791 19.70 23.18 -32.39
CA GLU A 791 18.86 22.03 -32.05
C GLU A 791 19.75 20.88 -31.58
N ALA A 792 19.47 20.36 -30.37
CA ALA A 792 20.23 19.27 -29.77
C ALA A 792 19.35 18.36 -28.90
N ASP A 793 19.88 17.20 -28.56
CA ASP A 793 19.28 16.31 -27.58
C ASP A 793 19.70 16.75 -26.18
N LEU A 794 18.76 17.40 -25.48
CA LEU A 794 18.98 17.93 -24.14
C LEU A 794 18.28 17.03 -23.10
N PRO A 795 18.88 16.81 -21.92
CA PRO A 795 18.19 16.16 -20.82
C PRO A 795 16.79 16.74 -20.52
N PHE A 796 15.83 15.89 -20.13
CA PHE A 796 14.58 16.38 -19.55
C PHE A 796 14.83 17.07 -18.19
N ALA A 797 13.92 17.93 -17.77
CA ALA A 797 14.06 18.71 -16.53
C ALA A 797 14.21 17.86 -15.25
N PHE A 798 13.70 16.62 -15.28
CA PHE A 798 13.78 15.67 -14.16
C PHE A 798 14.79 14.55 -14.39
N ASP A 799 15.71 14.70 -15.35
CA ASP A 799 16.77 13.73 -15.60
C ASP A 799 17.77 13.67 -14.43
N GLN A 800 17.65 12.65 -13.60
CA GLN A 800 18.61 12.32 -12.54
C GLN A 800 19.34 11.05 -12.90
N THR A 801 20.65 11.13 -13.09
CA THR A 801 21.45 10.02 -13.65
C THR A 801 21.61 8.84 -12.70
N HIS A 802 21.92 9.11 -11.43
CA HIS A 802 22.04 8.09 -10.41
C HIS A 802 21.04 8.35 -9.29
N ILE A 803 20.33 7.29 -8.89
CA ILE A 803 19.45 7.29 -7.72
C ILE A 803 19.76 6.02 -6.93
N LEU A 804 19.95 6.14 -5.61
CA LEU A 804 20.24 5.05 -4.70
C LEU A 804 19.38 5.19 -3.45
N ASN A 805 18.70 4.12 -3.06
CA ASN A 805 18.01 4.04 -1.78
C ASN A 805 18.45 2.80 -1.01
N LEU A 806 18.73 2.95 0.28
CA LEU A 806 18.86 1.83 1.21
C LEU A 806 17.80 1.99 2.30
N VAL A 807 16.88 1.04 2.36
CA VAL A 807 15.80 0.96 3.35
C VAL A 807 16.06 -0.23 4.26
N LEU A 808 16.05 0.01 5.56
CA LEU A 808 16.18 -1.04 6.58
C LEU A 808 15.21 -0.74 7.71
N SER A 809 14.44 -1.75 8.13
CA SER A 809 13.59 -1.69 9.32
C SER A 809 13.79 -2.94 10.15
N TYR A 810 14.04 -2.77 11.45
CA TYR A 810 14.29 -3.85 12.39
C TYR A 810 13.42 -3.70 13.64
N LYS A 811 12.78 -4.79 14.02
CA LYS A 811 11.94 -4.91 15.20
C LYS A 811 12.69 -5.63 16.32
N PHE A 812 12.94 -4.90 17.40
CA PHE A 812 13.59 -5.40 18.60
C PHE A 812 12.58 -6.00 19.59
N ALA A 813 13.11 -6.73 20.58
CA ALA A 813 12.34 -7.18 21.73
C ALA A 813 11.61 -6.01 22.42
N ASN A 814 10.51 -6.32 23.10
CA ASN A 814 9.60 -5.34 23.69
C ASN A 814 8.89 -4.43 22.67
N ASN A 815 8.72 -4.84 21.42
CA ASN A 815 7.95 -4.08 20.42
C ASN A 815 8.49 -2.68 20.15
N VAL A 816 9.82 -2.55 20.07
CA VAL A 816 10.48 -1.33 19.57
C VAL A 816 10.89 -1.57 18.12
N THR A 817 10.54 -0.68 17.21
CA THR A 817 10.97 -0.75 15.81
C THR A 817 11.87 0.43 15.49
N LEU A 818 13.01 0.18 14.86
CA LEU A 818 13.90 1.21 14.32
C LEU A 818 14.03 1.00 12.81
N GLY A 819 13.79 2.06 12.05
CA GLY A 819 14.04 2.08 10.62
C GLY A 819 14.99 3.20 10.23
N GLY A 820 15.75 2.98 9.17
CA GLY A 820 16.57 3.98 8.49
C GLY A 820 16.39 3.94 6.97
N VAL A 821 16.38 5.11 6.34
CA VAL A 821 16.43 5.26 4.87
C VAL A 821 17.58 6.16 4.49
N LEU A 822 18.53 5.66 3.70
CA LEU A 822 19.54 6.47 3.05
C LEU A 822 19.12 6.71 1.60
N HIS A 823 18.94 7.97 1.21
CA HIS A 823 18.60 8.38 -0.16
C HIS A 823 19.76 9.18 -0.75
N PHE A 824 20.14 8.86 -1.98
CA PHE A 824 21.10 9.63 -2.77
C PHE A 824 20.61 9.81 -4.19
N ASN A 825 20.77 11.00 -4.73
CA ASN A 825 20.51 11.31 -6.12
C ASN A 825 21.55 12.30 -6.68
N THR A 826 21.94 12.12 -7.94
CA THR A 826 22.64 13.19 -8.67
C THR A 826 21.67 14.31 -9.01
N GLY A 827 22.18 15.54 -9.08
CA GLY A 827 21.35 16.67 -9.44
C GLY A 827 20.83 16.60 -10.88
N ARG A 828 19.63 17.14 -11.05
CA ARG A 828 18.99 17.40 -12.34
C ARG A 828 19.74 18.51 -13.10
N PRO A 829 19.52 18.67 -14.42
CA PRO A 829 19.99 19.84 -15.14
C PRO A 829 19.51 21.13 -14.45
N GLU A 830 20.36 22.15 -14.41
CA GLU A 830 19.99 23.42 -13.78
C GLU A 830 18.89 24.16 -14.55
N TYR A 831 18.88 24.04 -15.89
CA TYR A 831 17.75 24.54 -16.68
C TYR A 831 16.54 23.64 -16.42
N GLY A 832 15.45 24.20 -15.90
CA GLY A 832 14.33 23.37 -15.46
C GLY A 832 13.04 24.13 -15.18
N THR A 833 11.96 23.36 -15.13
CA THR A 833 10.56 23.79 -15.04
C THR A 833 10.14 24.38 -13.68
N LEU A 834 11.10 24.73 -12.82
CA LEU A 834 10.84 25.39 -11.52
C LEU A 834 11.36 26.84 -11.49
N GLY A 835 11.44 27.50 -12.66
CA GLY A 835 11.38 28.95 -12.74
C GLY A 835 12.69 29.73 -12.67
N THR A 836 13.86 29.12 -12.86
CA THR A 836 15.12 29.88 -12.98
C THR A 836 15.77 29.66 -14.33
N GLN A 837 16.02 30.76 -15.05
CA GLN A 837 16.84 30.75 -16.25
C GLN A 837 18.32 30.71 -15.81
N THR A 838 19.07 29.72 -16.30
CA THR A 838 20.50 29.59 -16.00
C THR A 838 21.27 30.73 -16.66
N HIS A 839 22.16 31.36 -15.89
CA HIS A 839 23.05 32.41 -16.38
C HIS A 839 24.50 31.96 -16.36
N ARG A 840 25.31 32.61 -17.18
CA ARG A 840 26.78 32.53 -17.19
C ARG A 840 27.38 33.93 -17.09
N PRO A 841 28.64 34.06 -16.67
CA PRO A 841 29.34 35.34 -16.78
C PRO A 841 29.41 35.81 -18.24
N GLY A 842 29.16 37.10 -18.44
CA GLY A 842 29.25 37.83 -19.70
C GLY A 842 29.55 39.30 -19.41
N GLU A 843 29.18 40.17 -20.35
CA GLU A 843 29.42 41.62 -20.27
C GLU A 843 28.12 42.41 -20.46
N ASP A 844 27.99 43.58 -19.83
CA ASP A 844 26.93 44.53 -20.18
C ASP A 844 27.30 45.35 -21.42
N ALA A 845 26.40 46.20 -21.92
CA ALA A 845 26.66 47.07 -23.07
C ALA A 845 27.86 48.03 -22.92
N SER A 846 28.43 48.15 -21.71
CA SER A 846 29.62 48.94 -21.41
C SER A 846 30.88 48.10 -21.13
N GLY A 847 30.84 46.78 -21.39
CA GLY A 847 31.97 45.87 -21.21
C GLY A 847 32.25 45.50 -19.75
N ARG A 848 31.30 45.72 -18.83
CA ARG A 848 31.46 45.37 -17.41
C ARG A 848 30.88 43.98 -17.14
N PRO A 849 31.43 43.20 -16.18
CA PRO A 849 30.90 41.87 -15.86
C PRO A 849 29.40 41.91 -15.55
N ALA A 850 28.64 41.04 -16.22
CA ALA A 850 27.20 40.88 -16.06
C ALA A 850 26.79 39.41 -16.12
N TRP A 851 25.61 39.08 -15.63
CA TRP A 851 24.98 37.78 -15.86
C TRP A 851 24.27 37.82 -17.21
N VAL A 852 24.58 36.84 -18.07
CA VAL A 852 23.91 36.68 -19.38
C VAL A 852 23.33 35.28 -19.48
N LYS A 853 22.26 35.11 -20.26
CA LYS A 853 21.59 33.82 -20.44
C LYS A 853 22.59 32.75 -20.93
N ALA A 854 22.59 31.59 -20.28
CA ALA A 854 23.42 30.47 -20.70
C ALA A 854 22.75 29.70 -21.85
N ASP A 855 23.54 29.25 -22.82
CA ASP A 855 23.06 28.32 -23.85
C ASP A 855 22.61 27.01 -23.18
N ARG A 856 21.44 26.47 -23.56
CA ARG A 856 20.81 25.32 -22.87
C ARG A 856 21.63 24.02 -22.91
N ASP A 857 22.48 23.85 -23.93
CA ASP A 857 23.39 22.70 -24.06
C ASP A 857 24.70 22.86 -23.26
N ARG A 858 24.91 24.01 -22.62
CA ARG A 858 26.11 24.34 -21.81
C ARG A 858 25.79 24.58 -20.35
N VAL A 859 24.62 24.11 -19.90
CA VAL A 859 24.18 24.27 -18.52
C VAL A 859 24.68 23.11 -17.66
N ASP A 860 25.14 23.46 -16.47
CA ASP A 860 25.57 22.50 -15.45
C ASP A 860 24.39 21.73 -14.82
N ARG A 861 24.74 20.71 -14.04
CA ARG A 861 23.77 20.03 -13.16
C ARG A 861 23.81 20.64 -11.77
N LEU A 862 22.67 20.58 -11.09
CA LEU A 862 22.62 20.88 -9.67
C LEU A 862 23.55 19.92 -8.89
N PRO A 863 24.05 20.33 -7.72
CA PRO A 863 24.80 19.45 -6.82
C PRO A 863 24.04 18.16 -6.49
N ALA A 864 24.78 17.06 -6.31
CA ALA A 864 24.19 15.81 -5.81
C ALA A 864 23.68 15.97 -4.37
N PHE A 865 22.65 15.22 -4.02
CA PHE A 865 22.00 15.29 -2.73
C PHE A 865 22.03 13.92 -2.02
N LEU A 866 22.23 13.96 -0.70
CA LEU A 866 22.26 12.80 0.18
C LEU A 866 21.40 13.13 1.39
N ARG A 867 20.48 12.24 1.72
CA ARG A 867 19.56 12.35 2.85
C ARG A 867 19.55 11.06 3.66
N PHE A 868 19.43 11.19 4.97
CA PHE A 868 19.19 10.07 5.86
C PHE A 868 17.93 10.34 6.69
N ASP A 869 16.98 9.42 6.64
CA ASP A 869 15.71 9.47 7.36
C ASP A 869 15.70 8.38 8.43
N VAL A 870 15.09 8.65 9.58
CA VAL A 870 15.02 7.70 10.71
C VAL A 870 13.60 7.64 11.25
N ARG A 871 13.14 6.43 11.57
CA ARG A 871 11.89 6.21 12.29
C ARG A 871 12.15 5.35 13.51
N LEU A 872 11.63 5.77 14.65
CA LEU A 872 11.59 5.00 15.90
C LEU A 872 10.14 4.85 16.32
N SER A 873 9.68 3.62 16.58
CA SER A 873 8.36 3.39 17.16
C SER A 873 8.38 2.42 18.32
N LYS A 874 7.39 2.55 19.19
CA LYS A 874 7.15 1.68 20.34
C LYS A 874 5.68 1.32 20.37
N SER A 875 5.38 0.03 20.42
CA SER A 875 4.01 -0.46 20.57
C SER A 875 3.75 -1.03 21.96
N TRP A 876 2.54 -0.79 22.44
CA TRP A 876 1.95 -1.36 23.65
C TRP A 876 0.65 -2.05 23.27
N VAL A 877 0.36 -3.17 23.94
CA VAL A 877 -0.90 -3.90 23.77
C VAL A 877 -1.68 -3.89 25.07
N TYR A 878 -2.95 -3.52 24.98
CA TYR A 878 -3.94 -3.53 26.05
C TYR A 878 -5.03 -4.56 25.73
N ASP A 879 -5.98 -4.77 26.63
CA ASP A 879 -6.93 -5.88 26.52
C ASP A 879 -7.78 -5.85 25.24
N THR A 880 -8.14 -4.66 24.76
CA THR A 880 -9.03 -4.45 23.60
C THR A 880 -8.43 -3.61 22.49
N PHE A 881 -7.26 -3.00 22.70
CA PHE A 881 -6.63 -2.12 21.72
C PHE A 881 -5.11 -2.19 21.83
N SER A 882 -4.43 -1.75 20.77
CA SER A 882 -2.99 -1.49 20.78
C SER A 882 -2.72 -0.01 20.59
N LEU A 883 -1.61 0.47 21.16
CA LEU A 883 -1.14 1.84 21.04
C LEU A 883 0.28 1.82 20.49
N GLU A 884 0.56 2.68 19.52
CA GLU A 884 1.89 2.87 18.96
C GLU A 884 2.25 4.35 19.09
N ALA A 885 3.38 4.66 19.72
CA ALA A 885 3.99 5.99 19.63
C ALA A 885 5.18 5.91 18.67
N TYR A 886 5.33 6.91 17.82
CA TYR A 886 6.40 6.95 16.83
C TYR A 886 6.98 8.35 16.67
N LEU A 887 8.28 8.38 16.37
CA LEU A 887 9.01 9.55 15.91
C LEU A 887 9.54 9.22 14.51
N ASP A 888 9.11 9.97 13.51
CA ASP A 888 9.60 9.89 12.14
C ASP A 888 10.36 11.20 11.83
N MET A 889 11.60 11.10 11.41
CA MET A 889 12.43 12.26 11.09
C MET A 889 12.92 12.15 9.66
N LEU A 890 12.34 12.98 8.80
CA LEU A 890 12.84 13.22 7.45
C LEU A 890 14.09 14.08 7.52
N ASN A 891 15.18 13.64 6.87
CA ASN A 891 16.46 14.34 6.75
C ASN A 891 17.13 14.70 8.10
N VAL A 892 17.52 13.68 8.85
CA VAL A 892 18.35 13.80 10.06
C VAL A 892 19.68 14.51 9.78
N THR A 893 20.17 14.49 8.53
CA THR A 893 21.43 15.12 8.15
C THR A 893 21.38 16.64 8.08
N LEU A 894 20.18 17.24 8.07
CA LEU A 894 19.95 18.68 7.88
C LEU A 894 20.62 19.26 6.61
N ARG A 895 20.93 18.41 5.63
CA ARG A 895 21.50 18.84 4.35
C ARG A 895 20.43 19.57 3.54
N ARG A 896 20.84 20.63 2.84
CA ARG A 896 20.00 21.41 1.93
C ARG A 896 20.09 20.82 0.52
N GLU A 897 18.96 20.44 -0.05
CA GLU A 897 18.91 20.10 -1.48
C GLU A 897 18.94 21.40 -2.29
N THR A 898 19.84 21.49 -3.27
CA THR A 898 19.91 22.66 -4.16
C THR A 898 18.83 22.52 -5.22
N LEU A 899 17.92 23.48 -5.29
CA LEU A 899 16.80 23.51 -6.22
C LEU A 899 17.07 24.40 -7.45
N GLY A 900 18.00 25.36 -7.30
CA GLY A 900 18.41 26.31 -8.33
C GLY A 900 19.48 27.27 -7.78
N PHE A 901 19.73 28.35 -8.50
CA PHE A 901 20.67 29.40 -8.09
C PHE A 901 20.07 30.79 -8.28
N GLU A 902 20.40 31.68 -7.35
CA GLU A 902 20.21 33.12 -7.48
C GLU A 902 21.49 33.72 -8.09
N TYR A 903 21.29 34.62 -9.05
CA TYR A 903 22.34 35.28 -9.80
C TYR A 903 22.36 36.76 -9.43
N GLU A 904 23.24 37.13 -8.51
CA GLU A 904 23.34 38.50 -7.97
C GLU A 904 24.56 39.24 -8.54
N GLY A 905 24.52 40.58 -8.50
CA GLY A 905 25.62 41.44 -8.94
C GLY A 905 25.43 41.99 -10.36
N GLY A 906 26.52 42.41 -10.99
CA GLY A 906 26.49 43.15 -12.26
C GLY A 906 26.42 44.66 -12.04
N ASN A 907 26.38 45.44 -13.14
CA ASN A 907 26.34 46.91 -13.09
C ASN A 907 27.43 47.57 -12.22
N GLY A 908 28.62 46.94 -12.15
CA GLY A 908 29.75 47.40 -11.33
C GLY A 908 29.91 46.70 -9.98
N PHE A 909 29.03 45.76 -9.62
CA PHE A 909 29.19 44.87 -8.46
C PHE A 909 29.72 43.48 -8.86
N PRO A 910 30.48 42.78 -8.00
CA PRO A 910 30.95 41.43 -8.27
C PRO A 910 29.79 40.44 -8.52
N LEU A 911 29.94 39.59 -9.53
CA LEU A 911 28.98 38.52 -9.84
C LEU A 911 29.01 37.45 -8.74
N ARG A 912 27.84 37.06 -8.23
CA ARG A 912 27.66 36.00 -7.24
C ARG A 912 26.58 35.01 -7.69
N LYS A 913 26.88 33.72 -7.58
CA LYS A 913 25.97 32.60 -7.86
C LYS A 913 25.71 31.89 -6.53
N ASP A 914 24.54 32.12 -5.95
CA ASP A 914 24.19 31.62 -4.62
C ASP A 914 23.17 30.49 -4.72
N ALA A 915 23.42 29.37 -4.02
CA ALA A 915 22.58 28.19 -4.09
C ALA A 915 21.25 28.42 -3.35
N VAL A 916 20.14 28.17 -4.05
CA VAL A 916 18.79 28.21 -3.49
C VAL A 916 18.33 26.79 -3.21
N GLY A 917 17.69 26.60 -2.07
CA GLY A 917 17.22 25.29 -1.62
C GLY A 917 16.44 25.38 -0.32
N LEU A 918 15.85 24.27 0.09
CA LEU A 918 15.12 24.17 1.36
C LEU A 918 15.79 23.12 2.25
N PRO A 919 16.09 23.40 3.53
CA PRO A 919 16.43 22.36 4.49
C PRO A 919 15.15 21.59 4.82
N ILE A 920 14.84 20.57 4.04
CA ILE A 920 13.64 19.76 4.25
C ILE A 920 13.95 18.82 5.40
N ALA A 921 13.76 19.28 6.64
CA ALA A 921 13.90 18.50 7.86
C ALA A 921 12.57 18.56 8.62
N LEU A 922 11.90 17.41 8.77
CA LEU A 922 10.56 17.36 9.35
C LEU A 922 10.50 16.27 10.44
N PRO A 923 10.51 16.65 11.73
CA PRO A 923 10.24 15.72 12.82
C PRO A 923 8.73 15.57 13.00
N ILE A 924 8.26 14.32 13.05
CA ILE A 924 6.86 13.97 13.23
C ILE A 924 6.76 13.02 14.42
N LEU A 925 6.27 13.56 15.53
CA LEU A 925 5.90 12.76 16.69
C LEU A 925 4.42 12.45 16.59
N GLY A 926 4.05 11.19 16.71
CA GLY A 926 2.64 10.79 16.66
C GLY A 926 2.32 9.57 17.49
N VAL A 927 1.02 9.37 17.67
CA VAL A 927 0.44 8.23 18.38
C VAL A 927 -0.69 7.66 17.54
N LYS A 928 -0.73 6.32 17.38
CA LYS A 928 -1.79 5.59 16.69
C LYS A 928 -2.37 4.51 17.60
N GLY A 929 -3.69 4.55 17.82
CA GLY A 929 -4.46 3.50 18.46
C GLY A 929 -5.12 2.59 17.42
N ARG A 930 -5.23 1.29 17.71
CA ARG A 930 -5.97 0.31 16.89
C ARG A 930 -6.83 -0.58 17.80
N TYR A 931 -8.11 -0.74 17.46
CA TYR A 931 -9.15 -1.48 18.20
C TYR A 931 -9.65 -2.70 17.42
#